data_AF-A0A8S4D8D9-F1
#
_entry.id   AF-A0A8S4D8D9-F1
#
_cell.length_a   1.000
_cell.length_b   1.000
_cell.length_c   1.000
_cell.angle_alpha   90.00
_cell.angle_beta   90.00
_cell.angle_gamma   90.00
#
_symmetry.space_group_name_H-M   'P 1'
#
loop_
_entity.id
_entity.type
_entity.pdbx_description
1 polymer ?
#
loop_
_entity_poly.entity_id
_entity_poly.type
_entity_poly.pdbx_seq_one_letter_code
_entity_poly.pdbx_strand_id
1 'polypeptide(L)'
;MNTTEILSSYIKKLGHPLKEIRERALKLLIAKLELGWQLDDELAGTRHLLESLLAWFHVEQPSNQQEALYLLLKIIKTQSGTYIVKEYGLKKLLSELNKLSDKLDPHAAELYDDVIDTLRFLNSVQSQESLSVPHLNIPSGTSSKTCDGIKILLFPWANMGTSDTKTILLIEDALNLLKSTRRCCRFIRDVFLRDFPAEIFLNRPSIIQYLLAILERGNGGKLSEPLNVLLCVTRALTSRLKQLYCLDLIHEADKLHITKGQESEDKVNTELEEIVSDVRQATGFRSKEDGLQALRQLPVPIFALDALQTILSAMARSVLLTDSSGKNDGLNLNELNICISLVESLIGLLLDCVNASFWTMDHNTKTYRDIAHKSCMVMRMFGDLLRKYRSSYTSALDRHAHRLAWLRLLPSARRLLQWTARSALAPAALVTALQSARLDPALDMFYEGVAGEVGDCLMATETASNKEYKSKYRELKKLFSAMGDAVTFMKDKDSIGLTKKVLTCIKNSLPVLELHLNEGYLKDVGEILLKRLKDWELNDKEWNDARTTALALMAHSNEFVQSRFYAMMAEVVKMVFVDEDGDHLENEKCLMQFCDVGILTEICCHGLNSESSEVSTSAEQIMLYLLRGRMLLSEKCWWRLLATLMPVFPLLHAYAAHDTVLGQAICKSLEPDIAECMGVSRAEALAGLARLLFVGCPPVQMDAALCLCCLLGEYSGAGHSVLCCLLGEYSGAGHSVLCCLLVELDIAECMGVSRAEALAGLARLLFVGCPPVQMDAALCLCCLLDRRSGGSSVGAVVAQSGKRPLLKQEMRVRILALTCTNEFF
;
A
#
# COMPACT_ATOMS: atom_id res chain seq x y z
N MET A 1 39.22 5.76 -42.29
CA MET A 1 39.23 4.29 -42.48
C MET A 1 37.81 3.81 -42.35
N ASN A 2 37.29 3.17 -43.39
CA ASN A 2 35.96 2.58 -43.36
C ASN A 2 35.91 1.50 -42.25
N THR A 3 34.78 1.32 -41.59
CA THR A 3 34.62 0.35 -40.47
C THR A 3 35.08 -1.07 -40.85
N THR A 4 35.00 -1.36 -42.13
CA THR A 4 35.30 -2.64 -42.77
C THR A 4 36.79 -2.81 -43.13
N GLU A 5 37.48 -1.76 -43.56
CA GLU A 5 38.95 -1.72 -43.69
C GLU A 5 39.64 -1.97 -42.33
N ILE A 6 39.01 -1.50 -41.27
CA ILE A 6 39.50 -1.69 -39.90
C ILE A 6 39.41 -3.17 -39.51
N LEU A 7 38.30 -3.85 -39.81
CA LEU A 7 38.14 -5.29 -39.53
C LEU A 7 39.11 -6.14 -40.34
N SER A 8 39.28 -5.86 -41.64
CA SER A 8 40.26 -6.59 -42.48
C SER A 8 41.69 -6.40 -41.96
N SER A 9 42.02 -5.25 -41.40
CA SER A 9 43.32 -5.02 -40.73
C SER A 9 43.51 -5.88 -39.48
N TYR A 10 42.45 -6.14 -38.70
CA TYR A 10 42.51 -7.00 -37.51
C TYR A 10 42.59 -8.48 -37.89
N ILE A 11 41.88 -8.91 -38.94
CA ILE A 11 41.99 -10.28 -39.48
C ILE A 11 43.44 -10.55 -39.90
N LYS A 12 44.05 -9.64 -40.66
CA LYS A 12 45.47 -9.76 -41.06
C LYS A 12 46.42 -9.85 -39.84
N LYS A 13 46.12 -9.11 -38.76
CA LYS A 13 46.93 -9.12 -37.53
C LYS A 13 46.81 -10.42 -36.71
N LEU A 14 45.83 -11.28 -36.99
CA LEU A 14 45.78 -12.63 -36.38
C LEU A 14 46.95 -13.51 -36.82
N GLY A 15 47.54 -13.27 -38.01
CA GLY A 15 48.73 -13.97 -38.51
C GLY A 15 50.07 -13.28 -38.18
N HIS A 16 50.08 -12.25 -37.32
CA HIS A 16 51.29 -11.47 -37.05
C HIS A 16 52.37 -12.28 -36.28
N PRO A 17 53.68 -12.10 -36.51
CA PRO A 17 54.72 -12.87 -35.81
C PRO A 17 54.74 -12.65 -34.28
N LEU A 18 54.46 -11.43 -33.82
CA LEU A 18 54.39 -11.09 -32.39
C LEU A 18 53.10 -11.59 -31.72
N LYS A 19 53.24 -12.39 -30.65
CA LYS A 19 52.15 -12.98 -29.85
C LYS A 19 51.16 -11.93 -29.32
N GLU A 20 51.66 -10.84 -28.74
CA GLU A 20 50.83 -9.79 -28.12
C GLU A 20 49.89 -9.11 -29.13
N ILE A 21 50.36 -8.92 -30.38
CA ILE A 21 49.58 -8.30 -31.45
C ILE A 21 48.45 -9.22 -31.90
N ARG A 22 48.73 -10.53 -32.01
CA ARG A 22 47.74 -11.55 -32.33
C ARG A 22 46.62 -11.59 -31.28
N GLU A 23 46.98 -11.65 -29.99
CA GLU A 23 46.01 -11.75 -28.89
C GLU A 23 45.12 -10.51 -28.78
N ARG A 24 45.72 -9.33 -28.91
CA ARG A 24 44.97 -8.07 -28.90
C ARG A 24 44.04 -7.96 -30.11
N ALA A 25 44.48 -8.40 -31.28
CA ALA A 25 43.64 -8.43 -32.48
C ALA A 25 42.44 -9.36 -32.31
N LEU A 26 42.63 -10.55 -31.74
CA LEU A 26 41.55 -11.51 -31.47
C LEU A 26 40.47 -10.92 -30.54
N LYS A 27 40.88 -10.36 -29.40
CA LYS A 27 39.94 -9.75 -28.42
C LYS A 27 39.19 -8.54 -29.00
N LEU A 28 39.90 -7.68 -29.74
CA LEU A 28 39.27 -6.52 -30.39
C LEU A 28 38.31 -6.93 -31.50
N LEU A 29 38.60 -8.00 -32.23
CA LEU A 29 37.75 -8.51 -33.29
C LEU A 29 36.46 -9.12 -32.71
N ILE A 30 36.55 -9.87 -31.60
CA ILE A 30 35.37 -10.38 -30.88
C ILE A 30 34.47 -9.24 -30.42
N ALA A 31 35.04 -8.25 -29.71
CA ALA A 31 34.27 -7.12 -29.19
C ALA A 31 33.59 -6.30 -30.31
N LYS A 32 34.27 -6.09 -31.44
CA LYS A 32 33.70 -5.36 -32.59
C LYS A 32 32.56 -6.13 -33.27
N LEU A 33 32.69 -7.45 -33.39
CA LEU A 33 31.63 -8.30 -33.92
C LEU A 33 30.43 -8.42 -32.97
N GLU A 34 30.62 -8.29 -31.66
CA GLU A 34 29.52 -8.20 -30.67
C GLU A 34 28.77 -6.87 -30.75
N LEU A 35 29.45 -5.79 -31.13
CA LEU A 35 28.87 -4.47 -31.39
C LEU A 35 28.21 -4.35 -32.78
N GLY A 36 28.09 -5.45 -33.53
CA GLY A 36 27.36 -5.49 -34.80
C GLY A 36 28.14 -5.02 -36.03
N TRP A 37 29.48 -4.96 -35.98
CA TRP A 37 30.29 -4.60 -37.15
C TRP A 37 30.25 -5.71 -38.20
N GLN A 38 30.11 -5.35 -39.48
CA GLN A 38 30.02 -6.28 -40.63
C GLN A 38 31.34 -6.32 -41.44
N LEU A 39 31.58 -7.41 -42.16
CA LEU A 39 32.71 -7.58 -43.10
C LEU A 39 32.30 -7.05 -44.48
N ASP A 40 33.19 -6.33 -45.20
CA ASP A 40 32.89 -5.71 -46.53
C ASP A 40 32.33 -6.71 -47.54
N ASP A 41 33.09 -7.79 -47.77
CA ASP A 41 32.68 -8.96 -48.53
C ASP A 41 32.48 -10.08 -47.50
N GLU A 42 31.23 -10.38 -47.18
CA GLU A 42 30.88 -11.37 -46.17
C GLU A 42 31.46 -12.75 -46.50
N LEU A 43 31.71 -13.08 -47.77
CA LEU A 43 32.27 -14.37 -48.15
C LEU A 43 33.81 -14.35 -48.09
N ALA A 44 34.46 -13.39 -48.76
CA ALA A 44 35.92 -13.32 -48.78
C ALA A 44 36.51 -13.01 -47.38
N GLY A 45 35.87 -12.10 -46.64
CA GLY A 45 36.27 -11.74 -45.27
C GLY A 45 36.09 -12.89 -44.28
N THR A 46 34.99 -13.64 -44.39
CA THR A 46 34.74 -14.80 -43.54
C THR A 46 35.70 -15.94 -43.86
N ARG A 47 36.15 -16.08 -45.12
CA ARG A 47 37.11 -17.11 -45.53
C ARG A 47 38.47 -16.85 -44.93
N HIS A 48 38.98 -15.62 -45.09
CA HIS A 48 40.25 -15.24 -44.49
C HIS A 48 40.25 -15.31 -42.96
N LEU A 49 39.12 -14.98 -42.32
CA LEU A 49 38.98 -15.11 -40.88
C LEU A 49 38.97 -16.58 -40.44
N LEU A 50 38.25 -17.46 -41.15
CA LEU A 50 38.25 -18.90 -40.90
C LEU A 50 39.66 -19.49 -41.04
N GLU A 51 40.36 -19.18 -42.14
CA GLU A 51 41.74 -19.62 -42.39
C GLU A 51 42.71 -19.10 -41.31
N SER A 52 42.57 -17.84 -40.89
CA SER A 52 43.41 -17.23 -39.85
C SER A 52 43.17 -17.86 -38.47
N LEU A 53 41.93 -18.26 -38.16
CA LEU A 53 41.59 -18.95 -36.91
C LEU A 53 42.06 -20.40 -36.91
N LEU A 54 42.05 -21.09 -38.05
CA LEU A 54 42.66 -22.42 -38.16
C LEU A 54 44.18 -22.33 -38.04
N ALA A 55 44.80 -21.32 -38.66
CA ALA A 55 46.23 -21.02 -38.52
C ALA A 55 46.65 -20.73 -37.06
N TRP A 56 45.75 -20.16 -36.26
CA TRP A 56 45.98 -19.87 -34.83
C TRP A 56 46.46 -21.09 -34.04
N PHE A 57 45.92 -22.27 -34.36
CA PHE A 57 46.20 -23.52 -33.64
C PHE A 57 47.39 -24.31 -34.20
N HIS A 58 48.01 -23.84 -35.30
CA HIS A 58 49.21 -24.46 -35.85
C HIS A 58 50.51 -24.02 -35.12
N VAL A 59 50.44 -23.04 -34.22
CA VAL A 59 51.56 -22.59 -33.38
C VAL A 59 51.81 -23.58 -32.25
N GLU A 60 53.07 -23.83 -31.86
CA GLU A 60 53.46 -24.85 -30.86
C GLU A 60 52.76 -24.70 -29.49
N GLN A 61 52.42 -23.47 -29.08
CA GLN A 61 51.64 -23.17 -27.88
C GLN A 61 50.62 -22.06 -28.16
N PRO A 62 49.39 -22.38 -28.59
CA PRO A 62 48.37 -21.38 -28.88
C PRO A 62 47.79 -20.83 -27.57
N SER A 63 47.77 -19.50 -27.42
CA SER A 63 47.12 -18.78 -26.31
C SER A 63 45.70 -18.36 -26.66
N ASN A 64 44.87 -18.03 -25.66
CA ASN A 64 43.46 -17.64 -25.83
C ASN A 64 42.66 -18.64 -26.69
N GLN A 65 42.87 -19.94 -26.43
CA GLN A 65 42.25 -21.03 -27.20
C GLN A 65 40.72 -20.97 -27.11
N GLN A 66 40.19 -20.61 -25.94
CA GLN A 66 38.76 -20.48 -25.70
C GLN A 66 38.13 -19.35 -26.55
N GLU A 67 38.75 -18.18 -26.59
CA GLU A 67 38.28 -17.05 -27.39
C GLU A 67 38.39 -17.31 -28.89
N ALA A 68 39.44 -17.99 -29.33
CA ALA A 68 39.61 -18.39 -30.73
C ALA A 68 38.54 -19.42 -31.15
N LEU A 69 38.26 -20.44 -30.32
CA LEU A 69 37.20 -21.42 -30.56
C LEU A 69 35.81 -20.80 -30.49
N TYR A 70 35.57 -19.88 -29.56
CA TYR A 70 34.32 -19.13 -29.47
C TYR A 70 34.03 -18.35 -30.75
N LEU A 71 35.04 -17.63 -31.26
CA LEU A 71 34.91 -16.88 -32.50
C LEU A 71 34.73 -17.80 -33.71
N LEU A 72 35.47 -18.91 -33.77
CA LEU A 72 35.33 -19.95 -34.79
C LEU A 72 33.91 -20.52 -34.82
N LEU A 73 33.35 -20.88 -33.65
CA LEU A 73 31.98 -21.36 -33.50
C LEU A 73 30.96 -20.32 -33.94
N LYS A 74 31.17 -19.04 -33.60
CA LYS A 74 30.30 -17.93 -33.99
C LYS A 74 30.28 -17.75 -35.51
N ILE A 75 31.44 -17.87 -36.16
CA ILE A 75 31.57 -17.74 -37.63
C ILE A 75 30.92 -18.91 -38.35
N ILE A 76 31.20 -20.15 -37.95
CA ILE A 76 30.64 -21.35 -38.59
C ILE A 76 29.10 -21.34 -38.55
N LYS A 77 28.49 -20.70 -37.54
CA LYS A 77 27.03 -20.52 -37.40
C LYS A 77 26.42 -19.43 -38.29
N THR A 78 27.23 -18.64 -39.00
CA THR A 78 26.72 -17.64 -39.98
C THR A 78 26.45 -18.29 -41.33
N GLN A 79 25.58 -17.68 -42.15
CA GLN A 79 25.27 -18.15 -43.51
C GLN A 79 26.52 -18.21 -44.38
N SER A 80 27.33 -17.14 -44.35
CA SER A 80 28.60 -17.03 -45.08
C SER A 80 29.65 -18.02 -44.57
N GLY A 81 29.76 -18.21 -43.25
CA GLY A 81 30.66 -19.22 -42.67
C GLY A 81 30.27 -20.65 -43.03
N THR A 82 28.96 -20.96 -43.02
CA THR A 82 28.46 -22.27 -43.45
C THR A 82 28.78 -22.55 -44.92
N TYR A 83 28.62 -21.56 -45.79
CA TYR A 83 28.98 -21.66 -47.21
C TYR A 83 30.48 -21.94 -47.39
N ILE A 84 31.34 -21.20 -46.70
CA ILE A 84 32.80 -21.34 -46.83
C ILE A 84 33.30 -22.65 -46.26
N VAL A 85 32.71 -23.12 -45.16
CA VAL A 85 33.01 -24.44 -44.59
C VAL A 85 32.65 -25.56 -45.58
N LYS A 86 31.55 -25.40 -46.35
CA LYS A 86 31.21 -26.31 -47.45
C LYS A 86 32.25 -26.26 -48.58
N GLU A 87 32.69 -25.06 -48.97
CA GLU A 87 33.69 -24.84 -50.02
C GLU A 87 35.10 -25.36 -49.65
N TYR A 88 35.54 -25.14 -48.41
CA TYR A 88 36.83 -25.59 -47.86
C TYR A 88 36.90 -27.12 -47.69
N GLY A 89 35.74 -27.77 -47.64
CA GLY A 89 35.59 -29.21 -47.49
C GLY A 89 35.46 -29.63 -46.03
N LEU A 90 34.23 -29.92 -45.62
CA LEU A 90 33.86 -30.34 -44.25
C LEU A 90 34.70 -31.49 -43.68
N LYS A 91 34.99 -32.51 -44.50
CA LYS A 91 35.83 -33.65 -44.08
C LYS A 91 37.28 -33.25 -43.82
N LYS A 92 37.81 -32.31 -44.63
CA LYS A 92 39.16 -31.78 -44.48
C LYS A 92 39.26 -30.95 -43.21
N LEU A 93 38.30 -30.05 -42.99
CA LEU A 93 38.21 -29.22 -41.79
C LEU A 93 38.11 -30.04 -40.50
N LEU A 94 37.23 -31.07 -40.48
CA LEU A 94 37.13 -32.00 -39.37
C LEU A 94 38.43 -32.76 -39.12
N SER A 95 39.15 -33.15 -40.18
CA SER A 95 40.45 -33.82 -40.04
C SER A 95 41.56 -32.92 -39.51
N GLU A 96 41.53 -31.62 -39.83
CA GLU A 96 42.47 -30.61 -39.32
C GLU A 96 42.19 -30.31 -37.84
N LEU A 97 40.92 -30.12 -37.47
CA LEU A 97 40.55 -29.86 -36.08
C LEU A 97 40.75 -31.07 -35.17
N ASN A 98 40.50 -32.30 -35.65
CA ASN A 98 40.76 -33.52 -34.88
C ASN A 98 42.23 -33.69 -34.46
N LYS A 99 43.18 -33.16 -35.24
CA LYS A 99 44.62 -33.14 -34.89
C LYS A 99 44.94 -32.16 -33.76
N LEU A 100 44.02 -31.27 -33.40
CA LEU A 100 44.17 -30.29 -32.32
C LEU A 100 43.71 -30.83 -30.96
N SER A 101 42.94 -31.92 -30.94
CA SER A 101 42.34 -32.49 -29.72
C SER A 101 43.37 -32.78 -28.61
N ASP A 102 44.58 -33.22 -28.97
CA ASP A 102 45.66 -33.54 -28.02
C ASP A 102 46.41 -32.31 -27.46
N LYS A 103 46.14 -31.10 -27.97
CA LYS A 103 46.88 -29.85 -27.65
C LYS A 103 46.06 -28.79 -26.91
N LEU A 104 44.82 -29.10 -26.53
CA LEU A 104 43.87 -28.14 -25.97
C LEU A 104 43.90 -28.12 -24.43
N ASP A 105 43.75 -26.93 -23.86
CA ASP A 105 43.52 -26.73 -22.43
C ASP A 105 42.14 -27.30 -22.03
N PRO A 106 41.99 -27.97 -20.87
CA PRO A 106 40.71 -28.45 -20.35
C PRO A 106 39.60 -27.37 -20.32
N HIS A 107 39.92 -26.08 -20.19
CA HIS A 107 38.90 -25.01 -20.24
C HIS A 107 38.38 -24.70 -21.66
N ALA A 108 39.12 -25.11 -22.70
CA ALA A 108 38.76 -24.94 -24.11
C ALA A 108 38.06 -26.17 -24.72
N ALA A 109 38.10 -27.32 -24.03
CA ALA A 109 37.55 -28.59 -24.50
C ALA A 109 36.04 -28.54 -24.80
N GLU A 110 35.24 -27.86 -23.96
CA GLU A 110 33.79 -27.75 -24.17
C GLU A 110 33.45 -27.01 -25.48
N LEU A 111 34.16 -25.92 -25.79
CA LEU A 111 33.96 -25.16 -27.03
C LEU A 111 34.48 -25.92 -28.26
N TYR A 112 35.55 -26.71 -28.09
CA TYR A 112 36.05 -27.56 -29.15
C TYR A 112 35.04 -28.64 -29.53
N ASP A 113 34.44 -29.31 -28.55
CA ASP A 113 33.37 -30.28 -28.78
C ASP A 113 32.17 -29.62 -29.47
N ASP A 114 31.78 -28.41 -29.06
CA ASP A 114 30.72 -27.62 -29.72
C ASP A 114 31.04 -27.30 -31.19
N VAL A 115 32.30 -26.98 -31.52
CA VAL A 115 32.74 -26.74 -32.91
C VAL A 115 32.67 -28.03 -33.73
N ILE A 116 33.21 -29.14 -33.20
CA ILE A 116 33.21 -30.44 -33.89
C ILE A 116 31.78 -30.93 -34.12
N ASP A 117 30.90 -30.81 -33.14
CA ASP A 117 29.50 -31.23 -33.25
C ASP A 117 28.72 -30.35 -34.23
N THR A 118 28.98 -29.03 -34.26
CA THR A 118 28.40 -28.12 -35.26
C THR A 118 28.81 -28.53 -36.68
N LEU A 119 30.08 -28.87 -36.89
CA LEU A 119 30.58 -29.33 -38.19
C LEU A 119 30.03 -30.71 -38.59
N ARG A 120 29.92 -31.65 -37.65
CA ARG A 120 29.28 -32.96 -37.90
C ARG A 120 27.80 -32.82 -38.26
N PHE A 121 27.09 -31.89 -37.62
CA PHE A 121 25.72 -31.56 -37.97
C PHE A 121 25.61 -31.00 -39.39
N LEU A 122 26.46 -30.04 -39.77
CA LEU A 122 26.50 -29.50 -41.14
C LEU A 122 26.77 -30.60 -42.20
N ASN A 123 27.59 -31.60 -41.86
CA ASN A 123 27.85 -32.75 -42.72
C ASN A 123 26.65 -33.71 -42.84
N SER A 124 25.72 -33.72 -41.87
CA SER A 124 24.51 -34.57 -41.90
C SER A 124 23.34 -33.95 -42.67
N VAL A 125 23.29 -32.61 -42.78
CA VAL A 125 22.22 -31.86 -43.45
C VAL A 125 22.43 -31.79 -44.97
N GLN A 126 23.55 -32.29 -45.50
CA GLN A 126 24.00 -32.08 -46.88
C GLN A 126 23.28 -32.92 -47.96
N SER A 127 22.06 -33.40 -47.71
CA SER A 127 21.26 -34.09 -48.72
C SER A 127 19.97 -33.33 -48.99
N GLN A 128 19.99 -32.53 -50.08
CA GLN A 128 18.88 -31.82 -50.77
C GLN A 128 18.74 -30.30 -50.52
N GLU A 129 19.23 -29.50 -51.48
CA GLU A 129 18.67 -28.20 -51.88
C GLU A 129 17.49 -28.48 -52.85
N SER A 130 16.40 -27.71 -53.00
CA SER A 130 16.15 -26.26 -52.95
C SER A 130 14.65 -25.98 -52.68
N LEU A 131 14.30 -24.99 -51.86
CA LEU A 131 12.90 -24.55 -51.65
C LEU A 131 12.64 -23.19 -52.32
N SER A 132 11.73 -23.16 -53.30
CA SER A 132 11.04 -21.97 -53.79
C SER A 132 9.73 -21.80 -53.02
N VAL A 133 9.51 -20.64 -52.41
CA VAL A 133 8.28 -20.30 -51.67
C VAL A 133 7.16 -19.91 -52.66
N PRO A 134 5.96 -20.51 -52.62
CA PRO A 134 4.83 -20.07 -53.44
C PRO A 134 4.15 -18.81 -52.86
N HIS A 135 3.65 -17.93 -53.75
CA HIS A 135 2.88 -16.73 -53.42
C HIS A 135 1.47 -17.03 -52.86
N LEU A 136 0.97 -16.11 -52.04
CA LEU A 136 -0.37 -16.11 -51.43
C LEU A 136 -1.26 -15.05 -52.09
N ASN A 137 -2.42 -15.46 -52.62
CA ASN A 137 -3.50 -14.56 -53.00
C ASN A 137 -4.35 -14.23 -51.77
N ILE A 138 -4.40 -12.95 -51.39
CA ILE A 138 -5.36 -12.42 -50.41
C ILE A 138 -6.57 -11.89 -51.19
N PRO A 139 -7.81 -12.28 -50.86
CA PRO A 139 -8.98 -11.67 -51.50
C PRO A 139 -9.08 -10.20 -51.11
N SER A 140 -8.76 -9.33 -52.06
CA SER A 140 -9.13 -7.92 -52.06
C SER A 140 -10.64 -7.81 -52.25
N GLY A 141 -11.37 -7.42 -51.21
CA GLY A 141 -12.82 -7.31 -51.28
C GLY A 141 -13.45 -6.58 -50.11
N THR A 142 -13.67 -5.29 -50.32
CA THR A 142 -14.77 -4.47 -49.78
C THR A 142 -14.86 -4.25 -48.27
N SER A 143 -14.69 -2.98 -47.90
CA SER A 143 -15.13 -2.39 -46.64
C SER A 143 -16.61 -2.69 -46.36
N SER A 144 -16.85 -3.71 -45.54
CA SER A 144 -18.09 -3.90 -44.80
C SER A 144 -17.77 -3.58 -43.35
N LYS A 145 -18.52 -2.65 -42.75
CA LYS A 145 -18.46 -2.38 -41.30
C LYS A 145 -18.90 -3.63 -40.56
N THR A 146 -17.98 -4.54 -40.24
CA THR A 146 -18.24 -5.64 -39.31
C THR A 146 -17.64 -5.28 -37.95
N CYS A 147 -18.53 -5.08 -37.00
CA CYS A 147 -18.26 -4.98 -35.58
C CYS A 147 -17.81 -6.37 -35.10
N ASP A 148 -16.57 -6.78 -35.38
CA ASP A 148 -16.03 -8.06 -34.94
C ASP A 148 -14.93 -7.83 -33.90
N GLY A 149 -15.12 -8.35 -32.68
CA GLY A 149 -14.24 -8.12 -31.54
C GLY A 149 -12.89 -8.84 -31.64
N ILE A 150 -12.75 -9.70 -32.65
CA ILE A 150 -11.55 -10.48 -32.93
C ILE A 150 -10.95 -9.98 -34.25
N LYS A 151 -9.71 -9.52 -34.19
CA LYS A 151 -8.95 -9.06 -35.35
C LYS A 151 -8.33 -10.23 -36.11
N ILE A 152 -7.67 -11.15 -35.38
CA ILE A 152 -7.09 -12.39 -35.91
C ILE A 152 -7.36 -13.53 -34.94
N LEU A 153 -7.88 -14.64 -35.48
CA LEU A 153 -8.09 -15.88 -34.74
C LEU A 153 -7.03 -16.95 -35.08
N LEU A 154 -6.67 -17.06 -36.36
CA LEU A 154 -5.76 -18.06 -36.91
C LEU A 154 -4.72 -17.39 -37.80
N PHE A 155 -3.49 -17.91 -37.80
CA PHE A 155 -2.46 -17.50 -38.76
C PHE A 155 -2.58 -18.29 -40.07
N PRO A 156 -1.99 -17.81 -41.18
CA PRO A 156 -1.91 -18.58 -42.41
C PRO A 156 -1.23 -19.94 -42.21
N TRP A 157 -1.68 -20.94 -42.97
CA TRP A 157 -1.04 -22.25 -42.96
C TRP A 157 0.34 -22.18 -43.63
N ALA A 158 1.34 -22.76 -42.98
CA ALA A 158 2.72 -22.75 -43.45
C ALA A 158 3.05 -24.07 -44.17
N ASN A 159 3.37 -23.94 -45.46
CA ASN A 159 3.76 -25.07 -46.30
C ASN A 159 5.15 -25.59 -45.91
N MET A 160 5.33 -26.90 -45.89
CA MET A 160 6.59 -27.56 -45.51
C MET A 160 7.00 -28.63 -46.52
N GLY A 161 8.30 -28.84 -46.66
CA GLY A 161 8.86 -30.01 -47.34
C GLY A 161 8.73 -31.30 -46.51
N THR A 162 8.89 -32.44 -47.17
CA THR A 162 8.84 -33.78 -46.54
C THR A 162 10.02 -34.02 -45.59
N SER A 163 11.16 -33.37 -45.82
CA SER A 163 12.32 -33.31 -44.89
C SER A 163 11.97 -32.56 -43.60
N ASP A 164 11.30 -31.42 -43.72
CA ASP A 164 11.01 -30.49 -42.62
C ASP A 164 10.03 -31.12 -41.62
N THR A 165 9.13 -31.97 -42.12
CA THR A 165 8.17 -32.73 -41.30
C THR A 165 8.89 -33.72 -40.38
N LYS A 166 9.97 -34.35 -40.87
CA LYS A 166 10.82 -35.23 -40.04
C LYS A 166 11.54 -34.44 -38.95
N THR A 167 12.01 -33.23 -39.27
CA THR A 167 12.64 -32.34 -38.28
C THR A 167 11.68 -31.96 -37.16
N ILE A 168 10.42 -31.63 -37.46
CA ILE A 168 9.40 -31.34 -36.44
C ILE A 168 9.14 -32.56 -35.55
N LEU A 169 8.96 -33.75 -36.13
CA LEU A 169 8.74 -34.98 -35.34
C LEU A 169 9.93 -35.29 -34.42
N LEU A 170 11.16 -35.08 -34.90
CA LEU A 170 12.37 -35.23 -34.07
C LEU A 170 12.40 -34.24 -32.90
N ILE A 171 11.95 -33.00 -33.11
CA ILE A 171 11.81 -32.01 -32.04
C ILE A 171 10.76 -32.46 -31.03
N GLU A 172 9.61 -32.94 -31.49
CA GLU A 172 8.52 -33.43 -30.63
C GLU A 172 8.97 -34.60 -29.75
N ASP A 173 9.60 -35.62 -30.34
CA ASP A 173 10.13 -36.77 -29.60
C ASP A 173 11.22 -36.34 -28.60
N ALA A 174 12.09 -35.41 -28.98
CA ALA A 174 13.15 -34.91 -28.11
C ALA A 174 12.62 -34.12 -26.90
N LEU A 175 11.54 -33.36 -27.08
CA LEU A 175 10.87 -32.64 -25.97
C LEU A 175 10.12 -33.60 -25.05
N ASN A 176 9.52 -34.65 -25.59
CA ASN A 176 8.78 -35.66 -24.82
C ASN A 176 9.71 -36.49 -23.91
N LEU A 177 10.94 -36.79 -24.36
CA LEU A 177 11.89 -37.63 -23.62
C LEU A 177 12.58 -36.94 -22.43
N LEU A 178 12.38 -35.62 -22.22
CA LEU A 178 12.88 -34.77 -21.11
C LEU A 178 14.41 -34.74 -20.86
N LYS A 179 15.20 -35.61 -21.47
CA LYS A 179 16.67 -35.72 -21.28
C LYS A 179 17.46 -34.66 -22.05
N SER A 180 16.92 -34.17 -23.16
CA SER A 180 17.61 -33.24 -24.08
C SER A 180 16.88 -31.90 -24.23
N THR A 181 15.94 -31.58 -23.35
CA THR A 181 15.08 -30.37 -23.45
C THR A 181 15.91 -29.10 -23.63
N ARG A 182 17.00 -28.92 -22.87
CA ARG A 182 17.86 -27.73 -22.96
C ARG A 182 18.44 -27.53 -24.37
N ARG A 183 18.98 -28.60 -24.97
CA ARG A 183 19.60 -28.58 -26.30
C ARG A 183 18.54 -28.38 -27.38
N CYS A 184 17.41 -29.07 -27.24
CA CYS A 184 16.27 -28.94 -28.14
C CYS A 184 15.71 -27.50 -28.15
N CYS A 185 15.51 -26.89 -26.97
CA CYS A 185 15.07 -25.51 -26.85
C CYS A 185 16.01 -24.51 -27.54
N ARG A 186 17.33 -24.69 -27.41
CA ARG A 186 18.31 -23.85 -28.13
C ARG A 186 18.22 -24.02 -29.63
N PHE A 187 18.08 -25.25 -30.11
CA PHE A 187 17.88 -25.51 -31.54
C PHE A 187 16.62 -24.82 -32.07
N ILE A 188 15.50 -24.91 -31.35
CA ILE A 188 14.25 -24.23 -31.71
C ILE A 188 14.48 -22.72 -31.82
N ARG A 189 15.16 -22.12 -30.84
CA ARG A 189 15.41 -20.68 -30.78
C ARG A 189 16.39 -20.18 -31.85
N ASP A 190 17.52 -20.85 -31.97
CA ASP A 190 18.70 -20.32 -32.67
C ASP A 190 18.75 -20.76 -34.15
N VAL A 191 18.05 -21.84 -34.51
CA VAL A 191 18.03 -22.41 -35.86
C VAL A 191 16.60 -22.42 -36.40
N PHE A 192 15.69 -23.16 -35.76
CA PHE A 192 14.36 -23.42 -36.33
C PHE A 192 13.53 -22.14 -36.53
N LEU A 193 13.50 -21.22 -35.55
CA LEU A 193 12.78 -19.95 -35.66
C LEU A 193 13.35 -18.99 -36.72
N ARG A 194 14.56 -19.24 -37.23
CA ARG A 194 15.16 -18.44 -38.31
C ARG A 194 14.82 -19.00 -39.69
N ASP A 195 14.74 -20.32 -39.79
CA ASP A 195 14.47 -21.02 -41.04
C ASP A 195 12.97 -21.07 -41.38
N PHE A 196 12.11 -20.97 -40.36
CA PHE A 196 10.67 -21.19 -40.49
C PHE A 196 9.82 -20.03 -39.95
N PRO A 197 8.69 -19.70 -40.59
CA PRO A 197 7.75 -18.72 -40.07
C PRO A 197 7.16 -19.17 -38.72
N ALA A 198 7.01 -18.22 -37.79
CA ALA A 198 6.61 -18.50 -36.41
C ALA A 198 5.20 -19.09 -36.28
N GLU A 199 4.31 -18.87 -37.26
CA GLU A 199 2.98 -19.48 -37.29
C GLU A 199 2.99 -21.01 -37.35
N ILE A 200 4.11 -21.66 -37.74
CA ILE A 200 4.24 -23.13 -37.72
C ILE A 200 3.95 -23.71 -36.33
N PHE A 201 4.35 -23.02 -35.26
CA PHE A 201 4.11 -23.46 -33.90
C PHE A 201 2.62 -23.45 -33.51
N LEU A 202 1.79 -22.63 -34.18
CA LEU A 202 0.34 -22.60 -33.97
C LEU A 202 -0.38 -23.56 -34.91
N ASN A 203 0.11 -23.70 -36.14
CA ASN A 203 -0.38 -24.66 -37.14
C ASN A 203 -0.21 -26.10 -36.65
N ARG A 204 0.90 -26.37 -35.95
CA ARG A 204 1.26 -27.67 -35.38
C ARG A 204 1.62 -27.51 -33.89
N PRO A 205 0.61 -27.55 -32.99
CA PRO A 205 0.77 -27.08 -31.62
C PRO A 205 1.52 -28.02 -30.66
N SER A 206 1.89 -29.23 -31.08
CA SER A 206 2.52 -30.23 -30.20
C SER A 206 3.76 -29.69 -29.48
N ILE A 207 4.63 -28.96 -30.19
CA ILE A 207 5.84 -28.35 -29.61
C ILE A 207 5.47 -27.37 -28.49
N ILE A 208 4.46 -26.52 -28.71
CA ILE A 208 3.97 -25.58 -27.68
C ILE A 208 3.40 -26.36 -26.48
N GLN A 209 2.59 -27.38 -26.74
CA GLN A 209 1.97 -28.20 -25.68
C GLN A 209 3.04 -28.89 -24.81
N TYR A 210 4.09 -29.44 -25.41
CA TYR A 210 5.22 -30.01 -24.66
C TYR A 210 5.97 -28.95 -23.86
N LEU A 211 6.24 -27.77 -24.43
CA LEU A 211 6.91 -26.68 -23.71
C LEU A 211 6.10 -26.20 -22.50
N LEU A 212 4.78 -26.05 -22.65
CA LEU A 212 3.88 -25.69 -21.54
C LEU A 212 3.84 -26.78 -20.46
N ALA A 213 3.72 -28.06 -20.85
CA ALA A 213 3.72 -29.18 -19.91
C ALA A 213 5.03 -29.28 -19.10
N ILE A 214 6.18 -28.95 -19.72
CA ILE A 214 7.48 -28.89 -19.03
C ILE A 214 7.49 -27.80 -17.96
N LEU A 215 6.94 -26.62 -18.26
CA LEU A 215 6.87 -25.49 -17.33
C LEU A 215 5.86 -25.71 -16.18
N GLU A 216 4.80 -26.47 -16.44
CA GLU A 216 3.83 -26.87 -15.40
C GLU A 216 4.43 -27.86 -14.40
N ARG A 217 5.20 -28.86 -14.87
CA ARG A 217 5.72 -29.96 -14.04
C ARG A 217 6.81 -29.56 -13.06
N GLY A 218 7.55 -28.49 -13.29
CA GLY A 218 8.41 -27.84 -12.28
C GLY A 218 9.41 -28.74 -11.53
N ASN A 219 9.90 -29.82 -12.13
CA ASN A 219 10.84 -30.74 -11.47
C ASN A 219 12.29 -30.39 -11.83
N GLY A 220 13.02 -29.73 -10.91
CA GLY A 220 14.49 -29.76 -10.76
C GLY A 220 15.40 -29.34 -11.94
N GLY A 221 14.86 -29.06 -13.12
CA GLY A 221 15.59 -28.61 -14.31
C GLY A 221 15.55 -27.10 -14.48
N LYS A 222 16.61 -26.50 -15.04
CA LYS A 222 16.66 -25.06 -15.37
C LYS A 222 15.52 -24.71 -16.34
N LEU A 223 14.52 -23.95 -15.86
CA LEU A 223 13.35 -23.53 -16.65
C LEU A 223 13.70 -22.45 -17.68
N SER A 224 14.90 -21.87 -17.59
CA SER A 224 15.35 -20.76 -18.42
C SER A 224 15.25 -20.98 -19.94
N GLU A 225 15.59 -22.16 -20.47
CA GLU A 225 15.57 -22.37 -21.93
C GLU A 225 14.15 -22.56 -22.49
N PRO A 226 13.26 -23.39 -21.91
CA PRO A 226 11.86 -23.44 -22.34
C PRO A 226 11.15 -22.08 -22.27
N LEU A 227 11.39 -21.30 -21.21
CA LEU A 227 10.87 -19.93 -21.06
C LEU A 227 11.37 -19.01 -22.19
N ASN A 228 12.66 -19.08 -22.52
CA ASN A 228 13.24 -18.29 -23.61
C ASN A 228 12.66 -18.67 -24.97
N VAL A 229 12.42 -19.96 -25.23
CA VAL A 229 11.81 -20.41 -26.48
C VAL A 229 10.41 -19.82 -26.62
N LEU A 230 9.57 -19.94 -25.59
CA LEU A 230 8.24 -19.34 -25.62
C LEU A 230 8.31 -17.83 -25.83
N LEU A 231 9.23 -17.13 -25.17
CA LEU A 231 9.41 -15.69 -25.37
C LEU A 231 9.79 -15.34 -26.81
N CYS A 232 10.71 -16.09 -27.41
CA CYS A 232 11.12 -15.91 -28.81
C CYS A 232 9.97 -16.22 -29.78
N VAL A 233 9.23 -17.31 -29.56
CA VAL A 233 8.06 -17.66 -30.37
C VAL A 233 6.99 -16.57 -30.27
N THR A 234 6.65 -16.11 -29.06
CA THR A 234 5.67 -15.03 -28.86
C THR A 234 6.10 -13.74 -29.57
N ARG A 235 7.36 -13.32 -29.43
CA ARG A 235 7.88 -12.12 -30.10
C ARG A 235 7.87 -12.26 -31.62
N ALA A 236 8.24 -13.43 -32.14
CA ALA A 236 8.21 -13.70 -33.58
C ALA A 236 6.78 -13.69 -34.12
N LEU A 237 5.81 -14.26 -33.39
CA LEU A 237 4.38 -14.18 -33.72
C LEU A 237 3.87 -12.74 -33.71
N THR A 238 4.25 -11.92 -32.72
CA THR A 238 3.89 -10.49 -32.69
C THR A 238 4.49 -9.73 -33.87
N SER A 239 5.75 -10.00 -34.22
CA SER A 239 6.40 -9.39 -35.39
C SER A 239 5.69 -9.80 -36.68
N ARG A 240 5.37 -11.09 -36.82
CA ARG A 240 4.63 -11.61 -37.97
C ARG A 240 3.25 -10.98 -38.09
N LEU A 241 2.53 -10.84 -36.97
CA LEU A 241 1.23 -10.18 -36.92
C LEU A 241 1.32 -8.76 -37.49
N LYS A 242 2.33 -8.00 -37.09
CA LYS A 242 2.56 -6.64 -37.60
C LYS A 242 2.89 -6.62 -39.09
N GLN A 243 3.69 -7.58 -39.58
CA GLN A 243 3.99 -7.71 -41.01
C GLN A 243 2.72 -7.97 -41.84
N LEU A 244 1.81 -8.80 -41.34
CA LEU A 244 0.53 -9.10 -42.01
C LEU A 244 -0.39 -7.88 -42.11
N TYR A 245 -0.24 -6.89 -41.23
CA TYR A 245 -1.04 -5.65 -41.23
C TYR A 245 -0.35 -4.47 -41.94
N CYS A 246 0.90 -4.60 -42.40
CA CYS A 246 1.64 -3.50 -43.02
C CYS A 246 1.32 -3.41 -44.53
N LEU A 247 0.58 -2.36 -44.93
CA LEU A 247 0.17 -2.09 -46.31
C LEU A 247 1.34 -1.83 -47.28
N ASP A 248 2.49 -1.35 -46.77
CA ASP A 248 3.65 -0.98 -47.58
C ASP A 248 4.44 -2.20 -48.08
N LEU A 249 4.46 -3.29 -47.31
CA LEU A 249 5.09 -4.56 -47.70
C LEU A 249 4.26 -5.36 -48.71
N ILE A 250 2.97 -5.04 -48.85
CA ILE A 250 2.09 -5.62 -49.86
C ILE A 250 2.41 -5.02 -51.25
N HIS A 251 2.73 -3.72 -51.30
CA HIS A 251 3.02 -3.02 -52.56
C HIS A 251 4.43 -3.27 -53.13
N GLU A 252 5.43 -3.62 -52.31
CA GLU A 252 6.74 -4.03 -52.83
C GLU A 252 6.71 -5.43 -53.47
N ALA A 253 5.85 -6.33 -52.99
CA ALA A 253 5.64 -7.65 -53.59
C ALA A 253 4.98 -7.55 -54.98
N ASP A 254 4.03 -6.62 -55.16
CA ASP A 254 3.35 -6.39 -56.44
C ASP A 254 4.21 -5.62 -57.46
N LYS A 255 5.12 -4.73 -57.03
CA LYS A 255 6.02 -4.00 -57.94
C LYS A 255 7.06 -4.88 -58.62
N LEU A 256 7.42 -6.03 -58.04
CA LEU A 256 8.32 -7.00 -58.66
C LEU A 256 7.67 -7.78 -59.83
N HIS A 257 6.34 -7.70 -59.98
CA HIS A 257 5.60 -8.40 -61.04
C HIS A 257 5.37 -7.58 -62.31
N ILE A 258 5.51 -6.24 -62.29
CA ILE A 258 5.23 -5.39 -63.46
C ILE A 258 6.39 -5.34 -64.47
N THR A 259 7.56 -5.92 -64.15
CA THR A 259 8.75 -5.84 -65.03
C THR A 259 9.15 -7.15 -65.72
N LYS A 260 8.35 -8.23 -65.63
CA LYS A 260 8.60 -9.46 -66.41
C LYS A 260 7.31 -10.06 -66.96
N GLY A 261 7.09 -9.87 -68.26
CA GLY A 261 6.23 -10.75 -69.08
C GLY A 261 5.12 -10.04 -69.83
N GLN A 262 5.44 -9.60 -71.06
CA GLN A 262 4.48 -9.28 -72.11
C GLN A 262 3.75 -10.53 -72.64
N GLU A 263 2.57 -10.29 -73.20
CA GLU A 263 1.83 -11.08 -74.23
C GLU A 263 1.12 -12.38 -73.79
N SER A 264 -0.23 -12.33 -73.68
CA SER A 264 -1.14 -12.87 -74.72
C SER A 264 -2.61 -12.93 -74.23
N GLU A 265 -3.45 -12.14 -74.89
CA GLU A 265 -4.88 -12.30 -75.24
C GLU A 265 -5.92 -12.94 -74.29
N ASP A 266 -7.00 -12.14 -74.12
CA ASP A 266 -8.37 -12.52 -73.81
C ASP A 266 -8.88 -13.76 -74.56
N LYS A 267 -9.57 -14.65 -73.82
CA LYS A 267 -10.75 -15.49 -74.19
C LYS A 267 -10.70 -16.86 -73.52
N VAL A 268 -10.93 -16.90 -72.20
CA VAL A 268 -11.21 -18.16 -71.49
C VAL A 268 -12.23 -17.98 -70.35
N ASN A 269 -12.43 -16.74 -69.87
CA ASN A 269 -13.35 -16.41 -68.77
C ASN A 269 -14.85 -16.38 -69.13
N THR A 270 -15.25 -16.97 -70.26
CA THR A 270 -16.67 -17.05 -70.66
C THR A 270 -17.14 -18.44 -71.07
N GLU A 271 -16.27 -19.47 -71.04
CA GLU A 271 -16.65 -20.86 -71.35
C GLU A 271 -16.41 -21.84 -70.17
N LEU A 272 -15.77 -21.40 -69.09
CA LEU A 272 -15.56 -22.22 -67.88
C LEU A 272 -16.65 -22.08 -66.82
N GLU A 273 -17.56 -21.10 -66.95
CA GLU A 273 -18.72 -20.97 -66.08
C GLU A 273 -19.92 -21.84 -66.51
N GLU A 274 -19.94 -22.35 -67.76
CA GLU A 274 -21.06 -23.15 -68.29
C GLU A 274 -20.81 -24.68 -68.35
N ILE A 275 -19.62 -25.18 -68.00
CA ILE A 275 -19.31 -26.63 -68.04
C ILE A 275 -19.25 -27.29 -66.64
N VAL A 276 -19.18 -26.51 -65.55
CA VAL A 276 -19.04 -27.09 -64.18
C VAL A 276 -20.39 -27.20 -63.43
N SER A 277 -21.49 -26.73 -64.04
CA SER A 277 -22.84 -26.84 -63.47
C SER A 277 -23.39 -28.27 -63.46
N ASP A 278 -23.09 -29.10 -64.46
CA ASP A 278 -23.78 -30.37 -64.61
C ASP A 278 -22.86 -31.48 -65.07
N VAL A 279 -22.25 -32.17 -64.10
CA VAL A 279 -22.24 -33.63 -64.00
C VAL A 279 -21.63 -34.00 -62.65
N ARG A 280 -22.52 -34.49 -61.80
CA ARG A 280 -22.23 -35.27 -60.60
C ARG A 280 -21.22 -36.38 -60.91
N GLN A 281 -20.44 -36.73 -59.90
CA GLN A 281 -20.07 -38.12 -59.62
C GLN A 281 -19.36 -38.89 -60.74
N ALA A 282 -18.03 -38.87 -60.73
CA ALA A 282 -17.24 -40.10 -60.62
C ALA A 282 -15.75 -39.77 -60.48
N THR A 283 -15.18 -40.19 -59.34
CA THR A 283 -13.78 -40.62 -59.16
C THR A 283 -12.65 -39.65 -59.57
N GLY A 284 -11.95 -39.08 -58.58
CA GLY A 284 -10.71 -38.33 -58.85
C GLY A 284 -10.05 -37.61 -57.67
N PHE A 285 -9.73 -38.33 -56.61
CA PHE A 285 -8.67 -38.08 -55.60
C PHE A 285 -7.82 -36.78 -55.74
N ARG A 286 -8.22 -35.67 -55.10
CA ARG A 286 -7.29 -34.63 -54.59
C ARG A 286 -7.81 -34.03 -53.26
N SER A 287 -7.02 -34.25 -52.22
CA SER A 287 -6.97 -33.71 -50.85
C SER A 287 -8.28 -33.22 -50.19
N LYS A 288 -8.96 -34.14 -49.49
CA LYS A 288 -9.86 -33.82 -48.36
C LYS A 288 -9.11 -33.62 -47.04
N GLU A 289 -7.79 -33.76 -47.01
CA GLU A 289 -6.97 -33.71 -45.78
C GLU A 289 -6.65 -32.27 -45.34
N ASP A 290 -6.47 -31.31 -46.27
CA ASP A 290 -6.09 -29.93 -45.92
C ASP A 290 -7.16 -29.18 -45.11
N GLY A 291 -8.45 -29.44 -45.37
CA GLY A 291 -9.55 -28.83 -44.60
C GLY A 291 -9.68 -29.36 -43.15
N LEU A 292 -9.26 -30.61 -42.91
CA LEU A 292 -9.24 -31.23 -41.57
C LEU A 292 -8.00 -30.82 -40.75
N GLN A 293 -6.90 -30.45 -41.41
CA GLN A 293 -5.69 -29.96 -40.77
C GLN A 293 -5.84 -28.52 -40.25
N ALA A 294 -6.53 -27.64 -40.98
CA ALA A 294 -6.86 -26.29 -40.52
C ALA A 294 -7.73 -26.27 -39.24
N LEU A 295 -8.60 -27.27 -39.05
CA LEU A 295 -9.42 -27.43 -37.83
C LEU A 295 -8.62 -27.85 -36.58
N ARG A 296 -7.34 -28.23 -36.72
CA ARG A 296 -6.44 -28.60 -35.61
C ARG A 296 -5.48 -27.47 -35.20
N GLN A 297 -5.49 -26.35 -35.91
CA GLN A 297 -4.65 -25.20 -35.58
C GLN A 297 -5.06 -24.59 -34.24
N LEU A 298 -4.07 -24.21 -33.44
CA LEU A 298 -4.28 -23.55 -32.16
C LEU A 298 -4.58 -22.05 -32.39
N PRO A 299 -5.74 -21.53 -31.96
CA PRO A 299 -6.04 -20.11 -32.09
C PRO A 299 -5.05 -19.25 -31.29
N VAL A 300 -4.59 -18.14 -31.87
CA VAL A 300 -3.59 -17.25 -31.25
C VAL A 300 -4.02 -16.74 -29.88
N PRO A 301 -5.28 -16.28 -29.69
CA PRO A 301 -5.72 -15.83 -28.38
C PRO A 301 -5.72 -16.96 -27.34
N ILE A 302 -6.04 -18.20 -27.75
CA ILE A 302 -6.03 -19.37 -26.86
C ILE A 302 -4.59 -19.73 -26.48
N PHE A 303 -3.66 -19.74 -27.44
CA PHE A 303 -2.24 -19.88 -27.15
C PHE A 303 -1.75 -18.86 -26.12
N ALA A 304 -2.06 -17.58 -26.34
CA ALA A 304 -1.62 -16.51 -25.46
C ALA A 304 -2.17 -16.70 -24.04
N LEU A 305 -3.44 -17.08 -23.91
CA LEU A 305 -4.10 -17.31 -22.63
C LEU A 305 -3.58 -18.56 -21.91
N ASP A 306 -3.34 -19.66 -22.62
CA ASP A 306 -2.79 -20.89 -22.05
C ASP A 306 -1.36 -20.68 -21.56
N ALA A 307 -0.53 -20.02 -22.38
CA ALA A 307 0.82 -19.65 -21.96
C ALA A 307 0.80 -18.70 -20.76
N LEU A 308 -0.08 -17.69 -20.73
CA LEU A 308 -0.23 -16.81 -19.57
C LEU A 308 -0.61 -17.58 -18.31
N GLN A 309 -1.57 -18.50 -18.40
CA GLN A 309 -1.99 -19.32 -17.27
C GLN A 309 -0.82 -20.14 -16.71
N THR A 310 -0.06 -20.82 -17.56
CA THR A 310 1.10 -21.62 -17.15
C THR A 310 2.17 -20.76 -16.48
N ILE A 311 2.52 -19.61 -17.07
CA ILE A 311 3.56 -18.72 -16.52
C ILE A 311 3.14 -18.06 -15.21
N LEU A 312 1.90 -17.56 -15.12
CA LEU A 312 1.38 -16.99 -13.87
C LEU A 312 1.33 -18.04 -12.76
N SER A 313 1.01 -19.29 -13.09
CA SER A 313 1.04 -20.41 -12.14
C SER A 313 2.47 -20.70 -11.65
N ALA A 314 3.46 -20.70 -12.56
CA ALA A 314 4.87 -20.89 -12.19
C ALA A 314 5.38 -19.76 -11.28
N MET A 315 5.07 -18.51 -11.62
CA MET A 315 5.40 -17.35 -10.79
C MET A 315 4.73 -17.43 -9.41
N ALA A 316 3.43 -17.80 -9.35
CA ALA A 316 2.70 -17.92 -8.09
C ALA A 316 3.25 -19.04 -7.18
N ARG A 317 3.69 -20.17 -7.76
CA ARG A 317 4.36 -21.25 -7.01
C ARG A 317 5.70 -20.79 -6.43
N SER A 318 6.48 -20.01 -7.20
CA SER A 318 7.79 -19.54 -6.75
C SER A 318 7.71 -18.66 -5.50
N VAL A 319 6.70 -17.79 -5.39
CA VAL A 319 6.49 -16.93 -4.22
C VAL A 319 6.15 -17.75 -2.96
N LEU A 320 5.39 -18.84 -3.09
CA LEU A 320 5.04 -19.71 -1.96
C LEU A 320 6.24 -20.53 -1.43
N LEU A 321 7.14 -20.94 -2.32
CA LEU A 321 8.34 -21.71 -1.95
C LEU A 321 9.33 -20.85 -1.17
N THR A 322 9.43 -19.55 -1.48
CA THR A 322 10.27 -18.60 -0.72
C THR A 322 9.78 -18.36 0.70
N ASP A 323 8.50 -18.64 1.01
CA ASP A 323 7.91 -18.42 2.34
C ASP A 323 8.04 -19.63 3.29
N SER A 324 8.37 -20.83 2.77
CA SER A 324 8.19 -22.08 3.52
C SER A 324 9.46 -22.86 3.88
N SER A 325 10.62 -22.64 3.23
CA SER A 325 11.74 -23.57 3.42
C SER A 325 13.17 -23.02 3.46
N GLY A 326 13.42 -21.71 3.26
CA GLY A 326 14.79 -21.15 3.31
C GLY A 326 15.79 -21.72 2.27
N LYS A 327 15.39 -22.72 1.48
CA LYS A 327 16.13 -23.25 0.34
C LYS A 327 15.63 -22.54 -0.93
N ASN A 328 16.57 -22.06 -1.71
CA ASN A 328 16.37 -21.20 -2.87
C ASN A 328 15.87 -22.01 -4.10
N ASP A 329 14.79 -22.76 -3.94
CA ASP A 329 14.13 -23.57 -4.99
C ASP A 329 13.13 -22.74 -5.84
N GLY A 330 13.10 -21.41 -5.64
CA GLY A 330 12.29 -20.47 -6.42
C GLY A 330 12.91 -20.08 -7.76
N LEU A 331 12.19 -19.28 -8.56
CA LEU A 331 12.71 -18.71 -9.80
C LEU A 331 13.91 -17.82 -9.48
N ASN A 332 15.03 -18.03 -10.17
CA ASN A 332 16.15 -17.09 -10.07
C ASN A 332 15.82 -15.76 -10.78
N LEU A 333 16.62 -14.71 -10.54
CA LEU A 333 16.34 -13.37 -11.09
C LEU A 333 16.24 -13.35 -12.63
N ASN A 334 17.03 -14.15 -13.33
CA ASN A 334 16.99 -14.24 -14.79
C ASN A 334 15.68 -14.90 -15.26
N GLU A 335 15.30 -16.01 -14.65
CA GLU A 335 14.04 -16.71 -14.94
C GLU A 335 12.83 -15.81 -14.63
N LEU A 336 12.86 -15.08 -13.52
CA LEU A 336 11.82 -14.11 -13.16
C LEU A 336 11.71 -13.00 -14.22
N ASN A 337 12.83 -12.44 -14.67
CA ASN A 337 12.85 -11.42 -15.73
C ASN A 337 12.31 -11.94 -17.07
N ILE A 338 12.62 -13.19 -17.43
CA ILE A 338 12.09 -13.83 -18.64
C ILE A 338 10.57 -14.01 -18.48
N CYS A 339 10.09 -14.49 -17.33
CA CYS A 339 8.66 -14.63 -17.04
C CYS A 339 7.92 -13.29 -17.16
N ILE A 340 8.44 -12.22 -16.57
CA ILE A 340 7.86 -10.87 -16.65
C ILE A 340 7.79 -10.41 -18.11
N SER A 341 8.91 -10.52 -18.85
CA SER A 341 8.98 -10.16 -20.26
C SER A 341 8.02 -10.95 -21.13
N LEU A 342 7.82 -12.23 -20.80
CA LEU A 342 6.92 -13.13 -21.49
C LEU A 342 5.46 -12.78 -21.20
N VAL A 343 5.11 -12.49 -19.94
CA VAL A 343 3.76 -12.00 -19.58
C VAL A 343 3.43 -10.70 -20.33
N GLU A 344 4.35 -9.73 -20.36
CA GLU A 344 4.19 -8.48 -21.11
C GLU A 344 3.96 -8.74 -22.61
N SER A 345 4.75 -9.64 -23.20
CA SER A 345 4.66 -9.98 -24.63
C SER A 345 3.38 -10.73 -24.98
N LEU A 346 2.95 -11.68 -24.14
CA LEU A 346 1.72 -12.46 -24.33
C LEU A 346 0.47 -11.60 -24.18
N ILE A 347 0.43 -10.70 -23.19
CA ILE A 347 -0.67 -9.73 -23.04
C ILE A 347 -0.69 -8.78 -24.23
N GLY A 348 0.47 -8.33 -24.71
CA GLY A 348 0.58 -7.55 -25.93
C GLY A 348 -0.05 -8.28 -27.13
N LEU A 349 0.37 -9.52 -27.38
CA LEU A 349 -0.15 -10.35 -28.47
C LEU A 349 -1.67 -10.57 -28.34
N LEU A 350 -2.17 -10.87 -27.14
CA LEU A 350 -3.60 -11.07 -26.90
C LEU A 350 -4.42 -9.82 -27.27
N LEU A 351 -3.98 -8.64 -26.83
CA LEU A 351 -4.67 -7.37 -27.10
C LEU A 351 -4.54 -6.91 -28.56
N ASP A 352 -3.49 -7.34 -29.26
CA ASP A 352 -3.35 -7.13 -30.69
C ASP A 352 -4.31 -8.04 -31.49
N CYS A 353 -4.64 -9.23 -30.98
CA CYS A 353 -5.57 -10.17 -31.60
C CYS A 353 -7.05 -9.92 -31.25
N VAL A 354 -7.36 -9.49 -30.02
CA VAL A 354 -8.73 -9.31 -29.52
C VAL A 354 -8.90 -7.90 -28.98
N ASN A 355 -9.83 -7.14 -29.56
CA ASN A 355 -10.07 -5.76 -29.19
C ASN A 355 -11.07 -5.65 -28.02
N ALA A 356 -11.31 -4.43 -27.52
CA ALA A 356 -12.23 -4.22 -26.38
C ALA A 356 -13.72 -4.45 -26.72
N SER A 357 -14.13 -4.40 -27.99
CA SER A 357 -15.53 -4.66 -28.36
C SER A 357 -15.91 -6.13 -28.21
N PHE A 358 -14.94 -7.05 -28.06
CA PHE A 358 -15.17 -8.46 -27.75
C PHE A 358 -16.06 -8.69 -26.51
N TRP A 359 -16.00 -7.79 -25.54
CA TRP A 359 -16.77 -7.91 -24.29
C TRP A 359 -18.22 -7.44 -24.39
N THR A 360 -18.56 -6.74 -25.47
CA THR A 360 -19.92 -6.24 -25.73
C THR A 360 -20.68 -7.09 -26.75
N MET A 361 -20.09 -8.18 -27.22
CA MET A 361 -20.67 -9.07 -28.22
C MET A 361 -21.17 -10.37 -27.59
N ASP A 362 -22.05 -11.05 -28.31
CA ASP A 362 -22.49 -12.40 -27.96
C ASP A 362 -21.43 -13.45 -28.31
N HIS A 363 -21.07 -14.28 -27.33
CA HIS A 363 -20.10 -15.37 -27.50
C HIS A 363 -20.77 -16.65 -28.03
N ASN A 364 -21.16 -16.62 -29.31
CA ASN A 364 -21.96 -17.69 -29.92
C ASN A 364 -21.18 -18.98 -30.22
N THR A 365 -19.87 -18.89 -30.46
CA THR A 365 -19.02 -20.06 -30.77
C THR A 365 -18.34 -20.62 -29.52
N LYS A 366 -18.00 -21.93 -29.53
CA LYS A 366 -17.22 -22.55 -28.45
C LYS A 366 -15.89 -21.80 -28.23
N THR A 367 -15.18 -21.48 -29.30
CA THR A 367 -13.91 -20.74 -29.26
C THR A 367 -14.05 -19.38 -28.56
N TYR A 368 -15.13 -18.64 -28.83
CA TYR A 368 -15.33 -17.32 -28.22
C TYR A 368 -15.63 -17.45 -26.72
N ARG A 369 -16.44 -18.44 -26.32
CA ARG A 369 -16.67 -18.75 -24.91
C ARG A 369 -15.39 -19.18 -24.20
N ASP A 370 -14.57 -19.99 -24.86
CA ASP A 370 -13.28 -20.44 -24.31
C ASP A 370 -12.32 -19.25 -24.12
N ILE A 371 -12.23 -18.32 -25.09
CA ILE A 371 -11.44 -17.09 -24.97
C ILE A 371 -11.92 -16.25 -23.79
N ALA A 372 -13.24 -16.03 -23.66
CA ALA A 372 -13.80 -15.25 -22.56
C ALA A 372 -13.52 -15.89 -21.19
N HIS A 373 -13.78 -17.20 -21.06
CA HIS A 373 -13.54 -17.95 -19.83
C HIS A 373 -12.06 -17.94 -19.42
N LYS A 374 -11.15 -18.26 -20.34
CA LYS A 374 -9.71 -18.27 -20.08
C LYS A 374 -9.19 -16.86 -19.77
N SER A 375 -9.71 -15.82 -20.42
CA SER A 375 -9.38 -14.43 -20.11
C SER A 375 -9.74 -14.05 -18.68
N CYS A 376 -10.97 -14.36 -18.24
CA CYS A 376 -11.40 -14.15 -16.86
C CYS A 376 -10.50 -14.87 -15.85
N MET A 377 -10.15 -16.13 -16.14
CA MET A 377 -9.27 -16.92 -15.28
C MET A 377 -7.86 -16.33 -15.18
N VAL A 378 -7.25 -15.98 -16.32
CA VAL A 378 -5.91 -15.36 -16.38
C VAL A 378 -5.88 -14.04 -15.61
N MET A 379 -6.87 -13.18 -15.80
CA MET A 379 -6.92 -11.90 -15.09
C MET A 379 -7.14 -12.08 -13.58
N ARG A 380 -7.94 -13.08 -13.15
CA ARG A 380 -8.07 -13.43 -11.73
C ARG A 380 -6.74 -13.86 -11.14
N MET A 381 -6.07 -14.81 -11.80
CA MET A 381 -4.75 -15.31 -11.37
C MET A 381 -3.71 -14.20 -11.34
N PHE A 382 -3.78 -13.27 -12.29
CA PHE A 382 -2.84 -12.16 -12.35
C PHE A 382 -3.04 -11.16 -11.20
N GLY A 383 -4.29 -10.82 -10.88
CA GLY A 383 -4.61 -10.01 -9.69
C GLY A 383 -4.14 -10.66 -8.38
N ASP A 384 -4.36 -11.97 -8.24
CA ASP A 384 -3.88 -12.72 -7.08
C ASP A 384 -2.34 -12.76 -6.99
N LEU A 385 -1.65 -12.90 -8.12
CA LEU A 385 -0.19 -12.86 -8.18
C LEU A 385 0.36 -11.50 -7.75
N LEU A 386 -0.23 -10.39 -8.23
CA LEU A 386 0.17 -9.04 -7.83
C LEU A 386 0.00 -8.84 -6.32
N ARG A 387 -1.11 -9.31 -5.75
CA ARG A 387 -1.37 -9.24 -4.31
C ARG A 387 -0.35 -10.05 -3.51
N LYS A 388 0.03 -11.24 -3.99
CA LYS A 388 1.07 -12.08 -3.39
C LYS A 388 2.45 -11.42 -3.42
N TYR A 389 2.85 -10.83 -4.54
CA TYR A 389 4.12 -10.09 -4.59
C TYR A 389 4.11 -8.91 -3.62
N ARG A 390 3.01 -8.15 -3.58
CA ARG A 390 2.82 -7.05 -2.62
C ARG A 390 3.00 -7.51 -1.18
N SER A 391 2.25 -8.53 -0.74
CA SER A 391 2.40 -9.06 0.62
C SER A 391 3.81 -9.58 0.91
N SER A 392 4.46 -10.16 -0.10
CA SER A 392 5.80 -10.74 0.05
C SER A 392 6.89 -9.70 0.32
N TYR A 393 6.92 -8.56 -0.40
CA TYR A 393 7.92 -7.52 -0.14
C TYR A 393 7.53 -6.55 0.98
N THR A 394 6.25 -6.48 1.37
CA THR A 394 5.82 -5.72 2.56
C THR A 394 6.18 -6.47 3.86
N SER A 395 6.19 -7.80 3.84
CA SER A 395 6.58 -8.62 5.00
C SER A 395 8.09 -8.74 5.19
N ALA A 396 8.87 -8.71 4.11
CA ALA A 396 10.32 -8.83 4.15
C ALA A 396 11.00 -7.82 3.21
N LEU A 397 11.73 -6.85 3.80
CA LEU A 397 12.32 -5.70 3.11
C LEU A 397 13.47 -6.05 2.16
N ASP A 398 14.06 -7.24 2.30
CA ASP A 398 15.16 -7.78 1.50
C ASP A 398 14.72 -8.35 0.14
N ARG A 399 13.40 -8.54 -0.08
CA ARG A 399 12.83 -9.13 -1.30
C ARG A 399 12.66 -8.13 -2.44
N HIS A 400 13.73 -7.44 -2.82
CA HIS A 400 13.71 -6.43 -3.89
C HIS A 400 13.25 -6.97 -5.25
N ALA A 401 13.57 -8.23 -5.57
CA ALA A 401 13.13 -8.88 -6.81
C ALA A 401 11.60 -8.99 -6.93
N HIS A 402 10.90 -9.23 -5.81
CA HIS A 402 9.44 -9.30 -5.77
C HIS A 402 8.81 -7.92 -5.95
N ARG A 403 9.42 -6.87 -5.38
CA ARG A 403 9.00 -5.48 -5.60
C ARG A 403 9.17 -5.07 -7.06
N LEU A 404 10.30 -5.42 -7.68
CA LEU A 404 10.55 -5.17 -9.10
C LEU A 404 9.52 -5.89 -9.99
N ALA A 405 9.26 -7.17 -9.71
CA ALA A 405 8.26 -7.95 -10.44
C ALA A 405 6.87 -7.32 -10.34
N TRP A 406 6.46 -6.92 -9.13
CA TRP A 406 5.19 -6.23 -8.93
C TRP A 406 5.09 -4.94 -9.75
N LEU A 407 6.11 -4.06 -9.68
CA LEU A 407 6.13 -2.80 -10.43
C LEU A 407 6.06 -3.01 -11.94
N ARG A 408 6.84 -3.96 -12.48
CA ARG A 408 6.86 -4.27 -13.92
C ARG A 408 5.54 -4.85 -14.43
N LEU A 409 4.83 -5.58 -13.60
CA LEU A 409 3.57 -6.23 -13.97
C LEU A 409 2.35 -5.31 -13.89
N LEU A 410 2.42 -4.19 -13.13
CA LEU A 410 1.30 -3.24 -12.99
C LEU A 410 0.78 -2.68 -14.32
N PRO A 411 1.62 -2.20 -15.27
CA PRO A 411 1.12 -1.71 -16.56
C PRO A 411 0.36 -2.76 -17.35
N SER A 412 0.83 -4.01 -17.32
CA SER A 412 0.17 -5.14 -17.97
C SER A 412 -1.20 -5.45 -17.34
N ALA A 413 -1.31 -5.36 -16.02
CA ALA A 413 -2.57 -5.50 -15.31
C ALA A 413 -3.55 -4.36 -15.63
N ARG A 414 -3.05 -3.12 -15.69
CA ARG A 414 -3.84 -1.95 -16.12
C ARG A 414 -4.40 -2.15 -17.53
N ARG A 415 -3.57 -2.58 -18.49
CA ARG A 415 -4.00 -2.84 -19.88
C ARG A 415 -5.11 -3.89 -19.96
N LEU A 416 -5.01 -4.98 -19.20
CA LEU A 416 -6.06 -6.01 -19.15
C LEU A 416 -7.34 -5.49 -18.51
N LEU A 417 -7.26 -4.73 -17.42
CA LEU A 417 -8.45 -4.16 -16.80
C LEU A 417 -9.14 -3.18 -17.76
N GLN A 418 -8.37 -2.33 -18.43
CA GLN A 418 -8.86 -1.40 -19.45
C GLN A 418 -9.52 -2.13 -20.63
N TRP A 419 -8.95 -3.24 -21.07
CA TRP A 419 -9.54 -4.10 -22.12
C TRP A 419 -10.93 -4.62 -21.72
N THR A 420 -11.17 -4.86 -20.43
CA THR A 420 -12.46 -5.28 -19.87
C THR A 420 -13.33 -4.17 -19.31
N ALA A 421 -12.94 -2.89 -19.43
CA ALA A 421 -13.56 -1.81 -18.65
C ALA A 421 -15.07 -1.64 -18.88
N ARG A 422 -15.54 -1.96 -20.10
CA ARG A 422 -16.97 -1.91 -20.48
C ARG A 422 -17.74 -3.20 -20.22
N SER A 423 -17.08 -4.21 -19.63
CA SER A 423 -17.69 -5.49 -19.30
C SER A 423 -18.26 -5.45 -17.88
N ALA A 424 -19.42 -6.07 -17.69
CA ALA A 424 -19.96 -6.36 -16.36
C ALA A 424 -19.11 -7.40 -15.57
N LEU A 425 -18.16 -8.07 -16.23
CA LEU A 425 -17.37 -9.18 -15.69
C LEU A 425 -15.93 -8.80 -15.30
N ALA A 426 -15.67 -7.51 -15.02
CA ALA A 426 -14.35 -7.07 -14.59
C ALA A 426 -13.84 -7.89 -13.38
N PRO A 427 -12.68 -8.57 -13.47
CA PRO A 427 -12.21 -9.47 -12.42
C PRO A 427 -11.90 -8.74 -11.12
N ALA A 428 -12.63 -9.04 -10.05
CA ALA A 428 -12.48 -8.39 -8.75
C ALA A 428 -11.05 -8.48 -8.19
N ALA A 429 -10.33 -9.58 -8.43
CA ALA A 429 -8.94 -9.75 -8.01
C ALA A 429 -8.00 -8.73 -8.68
N LEU A 430 -8.23 -8.40 -9.95
CA LEU A 430 -7.41 -7.43 -10.68
C LEU A 430 -7.73 -6.00 -10.22
N VAL A 431 -9.02 -5.70 -10.03
CA VAL A 431 -9.49 -4.40 -9.48
C VAL A 431 -8.88 -4.15 -8.10
N THR A 432 -8.98 -5.11 -7.19
CA THR A 432 -8.42 -4.97 -5.82
C THR A 432 -6.90 -4.85 -5.81
N ALA A 433 -6.19 -5.57 -6.68
CA ALA A 433 -4.75 -5.41 -6.84
C ALA A 433 -4.37 -4.00 -7.30
N LEU A 434 -5.05 -3.43 -8.29
CA LEU A 434 -4.80 -2.07 -8.78
C LEU A 434 -5.24 -0.99 -7.79
N GLN A 435 -6.34 -1.20 -7.04
CA GLN A 435 -6.72 -0.34 -5.91
C GLN A 435 -5.61 -0.29 -4.86
N SER A 436 -5.01 -1.44 -4.51
CA SER A 436 -3.89 -1.49 -3.58
C SER A 436 -2.66 -0.74 -4.10
N ALA A 437 -2.40 -0.81 -5.41
CA ALA A 437 -1.30 -0.09 -6.06
C ALA A 437 -1.52 1.44 -6.01
N ARG A 438 -2.76 1.91 -6.20
CA ARG A 438 -3.09 3.34 -6.12
C ARG A 438 -3.03 3.89 -4.70
N LEU A 439 -3.23 3.04 -3.69
CA LEU A 439 -3.05 3.40 -2.29
C LEU A 439 -1.58 3.41 -1.85
N ASP A 440 -0.63 3.08 -2.74
CA ASP A 440 0.79 3.07 -2.45
C ASP A 440 1.43 4.44 -2.74
N PRO A 441 1.85 5.22 -1.71
CA PRO A 441 2.46 6.52 -1.92
C PRO A 441 3.74 6.45 -2.75
N ALA A 442 4.50 5.36 -2.61
CA ALA A 442 5.79 5.21 -3.26
C ALA A 442 5.64 5.14 -4.79
N LEU A 443 4.50 4.66 -5.29
CA LEU A 443 4.27 4.55 -6.73
C LEU A 443 4.26 5.93 -7.39
N ASP A 444 3.54 6.89 -6.78
CA ASP A 444 3.45 8.27 -7.31
C ASP A 444 4.77 9.03 -7.11
N MET A 445 5.48 8.77 -5.99
CA MET A 445 6.76 9.41 -5.69
C MET A 445 7.90 8.99 -6.62
N PHE A 446 7.97 7.70 -7.00
CA PHE A 446 9.07 7.17 -7.82
C PHE A 446 8.71 7.08 -9.31
N TYR A 447 7.43 6.99 -9.65
CA TYR A 447 6.95 6.80 -11.02
C TYR A 447 5.77 7.73 -11.29
N GLU A 448 6.09 9.00 -11.48
CA GLU A 448 5.12 10.06 -11.75
C GLU A 448 4.19 9.66 -12.91
N GLY A 449 2.88 9.88 -12.73
CA GLY A 449 1.85 9.58 -13.72
C GLY A 449 1.31 8.14 -13.67
N VAL A 450 2.09 7.14 -13.25
CA VAL A 450 1.62 5.73 -13.23
C VAL A 450 0.42 5.55 -12.31
N ALA A 451 0.45 6.18 -11.13
CA ALA A 451 -0.67 6.11 -10.20
C ALA A 451 -1.91 6.87 -10.74
N GLY A 452 -1.70 7.93 -11.53
CA GLY A 452 -2.75 8.62 -12.29
C GLY A 452 -3.43 7.69 -13.29
N GLU A 453 -2.66 7.03 -14.15
CA GLU A 453 -3.17 6.08 -15.15
C GLU A 453 -3.95 4.91 -14.53
N VAL A 454 -3.48 4.39 -13.39
CA VAL A 454 -4.20 3.35 -12.64
C VAL A 454 -5.52 3.90 -12.08
N GLY A 455 -5.51 5.15 -11.60
CA GLY A 455 -6.71 5.84 -11.13
C GLY A 455 -7.77 5.99 -12.22
N ASP A 456 -7.38 6.45 -13.41
CA ASP A 456 -8.29 6.62 -14.54
C ASP A 456 -8.91 5.29 -14.99
N CYS A 457 -8.10 4.23 -14.99
CA CYS A 457 -8.56 2.88 -15.29
C CYS A 457 -9.61 2.37 -14.28
N LEU A 458 -9.39 2.62 -12.98
CA LEU A 458 -10.33 2.23 -11.91
C LEU A 458 -11.63 3.04 -11.92
N MET A 459 -11.60 4.28 -12.43
CA MET A 459 -12.79 5.10 -12.58
C MET A 459 -13.65 4.67 -13.77
N ALA A 460 -13.03 4.15 -14.82
CA ALA A 460 -13.72 3.63 -16.00
C ALA A 460 -14.44 2.29 -15.78
N THR A 461 -14.12 1.55 -14.72
CA THR A 461 -14.75 0.26 -14.38
C THR A 461 -15.98 0.46 -13.47
N GLU A 462 -17.17 0.08 -13.96
CA GLU A 462 -18.43 0.12 -13.20
C GLU A 462 -18.54 -1.06 -12.21
N THR A 463 -17.75 -1.07 -11.13
CA THR A 463 -17.84 -2.11 -10.10
C THR A 463 -18.32 -1.55 -8.75
N ALA A 464 -19.28 -2.24 -8.11
CA ALA A 464 -19.82 -1.93 -6.78
C ALA A 464 -18.78 -2.00 -5.64
N SER A 465 -17.62 -2.62 -5.86
CA SER A 465 -16.51 -2.83 -4.90
C SER A 465 -15.72 -1.56 -4.54
N ASN A 466 -16.22 -0.36 -4.86
CA ASN A 466 -15.42 0.86 -4.90
C ASN A 466 -15.61 1.80 -3.69
N LYS A 467 -16.56 1.55 -2.77
CA LYS A 467 -16.85 2.50 -1.68
C LYS A 467 -15.74 2.56 -0.63
N GLU A 468 -15.26 1.41 -0.16
CA GLU A 468 -14.20 1.33 0.85
C GLU A 468 -12.88 1.91 0.33
N TYR A 469 -12.47 1.52 -0.89
CA TYR A 469 -11.30 2.09 -1.56
C TYR A 469 -11.40 3.61 -1.72
N LYS A 470 -12.54 4.12 -2.19
CA LYS A 470 -12.74 5.58 -2.34
C LYS A 470 -12.65 6.31 -1.00
N SER A 471 -13.13 5.69 0.08
CA SER A 471 -12.97 6.23 1.44
C SER A 471 -11.51 6.25 1.87
N LYS A 472 -10.78 5.13 1.75
CA LYS A 472 -9.35 5.02 2.09
C LYS A 472 -8.50 6.00 1.29
N TYR A 473 -8.76 6.13 -0.01
CA TYR A 473 -8.05 7.06 -0.88
C TYR A 473 -8.34 8.53 -0.53
N ARG A 474 -9.58 8.85 -0.13
CA ARG A 474 -9.93 10.19 0.36
C ARG A 474 -9.18 10.54 1.64
N GLU A 475 -9.14 9.62 2.60
CA GLU A 475 -8.38 9.84 3.85
C GLU A 475 -6.88 9.95 3.58
N LEU A 476 -6.32 9.13 2.68
CA LEU A 476 -4.92 9.26 2.26
C LEU A 476 -4.62 10.65 1.65
N LYS A 477 -5.51 11.19 0.82
CA LYS A 477 -5.37 12.55 0.28
C LYS A 477 -5.41 13.62 1.35
N LYS A 478 -6.31 13.48 2.34
CA LYS A 478 -6.36 14.40 3.49
C LYS A 478 -5.06 14.35 4.27
N LEU A 479 -4.51 13.16 4.48
CA LEU A 479 -3.22 12.97 5.14
C LEU A 479 -2.09 13.69 4.40
N PHE A 480 -2.00 13.55 3.07
CA PHE A 480 -0.99 14.28 2.29
C PHE A 480 -1.18 15.79 2.34
N SER A 481 -2.43 16.28 2.35
CA SER A 481 -2.70 17.70 2.55
C SER A 481 -2.22 18.17 3.92
N ALA A 482 -2.51 17.39 4.98
CA ALA A 482 -2.08 17.67 6.35
C ALA A 482 -0.55 17.65 6.49
N MET A 483 0.14 16.72 5.80
CA MET A 483 1.61 16.71 5.74
C MET A 483 2.14 17.94 5.01
N GLY A 484 1.47 18.37 3.94
CA GLY A 484 1.75 19.62 3.25
C GLY A 484 1.64 20.83 4.20
N ASP A 485 0.55 20.90 4.96
CA ASP A 485 0.31 21.95 5.96
C ASP A 485 1.33 21.92 7.11
N ALA A 486 1.83 20.74 7.50
CA ALA A 486 2.90 20.62 8.49
C ALA A 486 4.23 21.19 7.95
N VAL A 487 4.55 20.89 6.68
CA VAL A 487 5.77 21.40 6.02
C VAL A 487 5.71 22.90 5.77
N THR A 488 4.56 23.43 5.35
CA THR A 488 4.39 24.89 5.20
C THR A 488 4.51 25.58 6.55
N PHE A 489 3.90 25.03 7.61
CA PHE A 489 4.06 25.55 8.97
C PHE A 489 5.52 25.58 9.41
N MET A 490 6.25 24.46 9.26
CA MET A 490 7.66 24.37 9.66
C MET A 490 8.57 25.37 8.93
N LYS A 491 8.21 25.76 7.69
CA LYS A 491 8.96 26.74 6.89
C LYS A 491 8.57 28.19 7.20
N ASP A 492 7.28 28.45 7.40
CA ASP A 492 6.72 29.81 7.40
C ASP A 492 6.39 30.33 8.82
N LYS A 493 6.70 29.58 9.89
CA LYS A 493 6.37 29.94 11.30
C LYS A 493 6.84 31.32 11.77
N ASP A 494 7.91 31.86 11.17
CA ASP A 494 8.51 33.15 11.51
C ASP A 494 8.01 34.30 10.61
N SER A 495 7.17 34.00 9.61
CA SER A 495 6.59 35.02 8.73
C SER A 495 5.44 35.75 9.43
N ILE A 496 5.79 36.84 10.12
CA ILE A 496 4.95 37.64 11.04
C ILE A 496 3.63 38.17 10.42
N GLY A 497 3.44 38.13 9.09
CA GLY A 497 2.25 38.65 8.39
C GLY A 497 1.12 37.66 8.06
N LEU A 498 1.25 36.38 8.43
CA LEU A 498 0.34 35.31 7.97
C LEU A 498 -0.47 34.65 9.11
N THR A 499 -0.75 35.38 10.19
CA THR A 499 -1.41 34.90 11.44
C THR A 499 -2.57 33.92 11.23
N LYS A 500 -3.54 34.27 10.37
CA LYS A 500 -4.69 33.39 10.05
C LYS A 500 -4.30 32.10 9.33
N LYS A 501 -3.33 32.18 8.41
CA LYS A 501 -2.86 30.99 7.69
C LYS A 501 -2.07 30.08 8.61
N VAL A 502 -1.29 30.63 9.54
CA VAL A 502 -0.52 29.84 10.52
C VAL A 502 -1.44 29.00 11.41
N LEU A 503 -2.46 29.60 12.02
CA LEU A 503 -3.44 28.86 12.83
C LEU A 503 -4.18 27.78 12.04
N THR A 504 -4.54 28.08 10.79
CA THR A 504 -5.18 27.10 9.89
C THR A 504 -4.23 25.95 9.55
N CYS A 505 -2.95 26.25 9.28
CA CYS A 505 -1.94 25.23 9.00
C CYS A 505 -1.71 24.33 10.22
N ILE A 506 -1.59 24.89 11.43
CA ILE A 506 -1.47 24.11 12.66
C ILE A 506 -2.66 23.16 12.81
N LYS A 507 -3.89 23.69 12.71
CA LYS A 507 -5.11 22.88 12.86
C LYS A 507 -5.19 21.74 11.86
N ASN A 508 -4.88 21.99 10.60
CA ASN A 508 -4.95 20.98 9.53
C ASN A 508 -3.82 19.95 9.60
N SER A 509 -2.68 20.30 10.20
CA SER A 509 -1.51 19.42 10.29
C SER A 509 -1.49 18.54 11.55
N LEU A 510 -2.31 18.84 12.57
CA LEU A 510 -2.43 17.99 13.76
C LEU A 510 -2.58 16.47 13.46
N PRO A 511 -3.39 16.00 12.50
CA PRO A 511 -3.57 14.57 12.24
C PRO A 511 -2.29 13.82 11.84
N VAL A 512 -1.26 14.52 11.34
CA VAL A 512 0.00 13.87 10.94
C VAL A 512 1.03 13.84 12.06
N LEU A 513 0.76 14.48 13.20
CA LEU A 513 1.63 14.47 14.37
C LEU A 513 1.88 13.04 14.86
N GLU A 514 0.85 12.18 14.83
CA GLU A 514 0.95 10.75 15.14
C GLU A 514 1.96 9.99 14.27
N LEU A 515 2.26 10.48 13.06
CA LEU A 515 3.16 9.81 12.13
C LEU A 515 4.61 10.21 12.33
N HIS A 516 4.89 11.50 12.53
CA HIS A 516 6.26 12.00 12.57
C HIS A 516 6.79 12.23 14.00
N LEU A 517 5.90 12.38 15.00
CA LEU A 517 6.24 12.56 16.43
C LEU A 517 7.42 13.52 16.67
N ASN A 518 7.46 14.61 15.91
CA ASN A 518 8.61 15.53 15.92
C ASN A 518 8.45 16.51 17.07
N GLU A 519 9.34 16.43 18.05
CA GLU A 519 9.34 17.30 19.23
C GLU A 519 9.54 18.78 18.88
N GLY A 520 10.37 19.09 17.88
CA GLY A 520 10.61 20.46 17.42
C GLY A 520 9.34 21.10 16.84
N TYR A 521 8.61 20.35 16.03
CA TYR A 521 7.31 20.78 15.52
C TYR A 521 6.31 21.04 16.66
N LEU A 522 6.22 20.14 17.64
CA LEU A 522 5.32 20.31 18.79
C LEU A 522 5.70 21.53 19.65
N LYS A 523 7.00 21.78 19.84
CA LYS A 523 7.50 23.00 20.51
C LYS A 523 7.09 24.26 19.76
N ASP A 524 7.25 24.29 18.44
CA ASP A 524 6.86 25.44 17.63
C ASP A 524 5.35 25.71 17.68
N VAL A 525 4.54 24.66 17.65
CA VAL A 525 3.08 24.76 17.81
C VAL A 525 2.72 25.31 19.18
N GLY A 526 3.29 24.77 20.26
CA GLY A 526 3.00 25.24 21.61
C GLY A 526 3.55 26.65 21.89
N GLU A 527 4.68 27.05 21.30
CA GLU A 527 5.19 28.42 21.39
C GLU A 527 4.20 29.43 20.79
N ILE A 528 3.61 29.09 19.64
CA ILE A 528 2.58 29.93 19.03
C ILE A 528 1.33 29.96 19.90
N LEU A 529 0.75 28.80 20.21
CA LEU A 529 -0.52 28.69 20.93
C LEU A 529 -0.48 29.27 22.34
N LEU A 530 0.64 29.12 23.06
CA LEU A 530 0.72 29.50 24.48
C LEU A 530 1.38 30.87 24.70
N LYS A 531 2.30 31.30 23.82
CA LYS A 531 3.06 32.55 24.03
C LYS A 531 2.79 33.64 23.01
N ARG A 532 2.73 33.32 21.71
CA ARG A 532 2.64 34.36 20.65
C ARG A 532 1.22 34.82 20.33
N LEU A 533 0.19 34.02 20.62
CA LEU A 533 -1.21 34.42 20.36
C LEU A 533 -1.62 35.71 21.08
N LYS A 534 -0.95 36.06 22.19
CA LYS A 534 -1.22 37.30 22.93
C LYS A 534 -0.98 38.57 22.10
N ASP A 535 -0.08 38.48 21.12
CA ASP A 535 0.33 39.61 20.28
C ASP A 535 -0.59 39.77 19.06
N TRP A 536 -1.56 38.87 18.87
CA TRP A 536 -2.39 38.80 17.67
C TRP A 536 -3.80 39.35 17.95
N GLU A 537 -4.30 40.19 17.05
CA GLU A 537 -5.70 40.63 17.06
C GLU A 537 -6.60 39.52 16.49
N LEU A 538 -7.07 38.63 17.37
CA LEU A 538 -7.92 37.50 17.02
C LEU A 538 -9.41 37.80 17.23
N ASN A 539 -10.25 37.31 16.33
CA ASN A 539 -11.71 37.27 16.55
C ASN A 539 -12.13 36.07 17.42
N ASP A 540 -13.38 36.06 17.87
CA ASP A 540 -13.92 34.99 18.75
C ASP A 540 -13.79 33.59 18.12
N LYS A 541 -13.94 33.48 16.80
CA LYS A 541 -13.81 32.21 16.08
C LYS A 541 -12.37 31.71 16.08
N GLU A 542 -11.40 32.59 15.88
CA GLU A 542 -9.98 32.27 15.88
C GLU A 542 -9.49 31.87 17.28
N TRP A 543 -9.97 32.55 18.33
CA TRP A 543 -9.74 32.11 19.71
C TRP A 543 -10.33 30.72 19.97
N ASN A 544 -11.53 30.44 19.48
CA ASN A 544 -12.13 29.12 19.58
C ASN A 544 -11.34 28.05 18.80
N ASP A 545 -10.85 28.37 17.60
CA ASP A 545 -10.00 27.49 16.81
C ASP A 545 -8.66 27.21 17.54
N ALA A 546 -8.04 28.20 18.18
CA ALA A 546 -6.84 28.01 18.98
C ALA A 546 -7.09 27.13 20.22
N ARG A 547 -8.20 27.34 20.94
CA ARG A 547 -8.59 26.54 22.11
C ARG A 547 -8.91 25.10 21.76
N THR A 548 -9.67 24.87 20.69
CA THR A 548 -9.96 23.50 20.21
C THR A 548 -8.70 22.78 19.75
N THR A 549 -7.74 23.49 19.15
CA THR A 549 -6.42 22.96 18.78
C THR A 549 -5.60 22.58 20.03
N ALA A 550 -5.58 23.43 21.06
CA ALA A 550 -4.90 23.13 22.33
C ALA A 550 -5.54 21.94 23.04
N LEU A 551 -6.88 21.88 23.12
CA LEU A 551 -7.60 20.73 23.68
C LEU A 551 -7.31 19.43 22.93
N ALA A 552 -7.21 19.47 21.60
CA ALA A 552 -6.85 18.28 20.81
C ALA A 552 -5.43 17.78 21.10
N LEU A 553 -4.50 18.67 21.47
CA LEU A 553 -3.15 18.30 21.90
C LEU A 553 -3.12 17.75 23.34
N MET A 554 -3.94 18.29 24.23
CA MET A 554 -4.09 17.79 25.61
C MET A 554 -4.76 16.41 25.65
N ALA A 555 -5.81 16.20 24.87
CA ALA A 555 -6.57 14.96 24.77
C ALA A 555 -6.03 14.00 23.70
N HIS A 556 -4.76 14.16 23.28
CA HIS A 556 -4.18 13.39 22.19
C HIS A 556 -4.01 11.90 22.54
N SER A 557 -4.22 11.00 21.58
CA SER A 557 -4.12 9.54 21.77
C SER A 557 -2.74 9.02 22.20
N ASN A 558 -1.71 9.87 22.14
CA ASN A 558 -0.31 9.52 22.29
C ASN A 558 0.25 10.22 23.53
N GLU A 559 0.68 9.44 24.51
CA GLU A 559 1.18 9.92 25.80
C GLU A 559 2.33 10.93 25.65
N PHE A 560 3.23 10.74 24.69
CA PHE A 560 4.36 11.64 24.45
C PHE A 560 3.89 13.05 24.06
N VAL A 561 2.85 13.14 23.23
CA VAL A 561 2.29 14.44 22.81
C VAL A 561 1.62 15.13 23.99
N GLN A 562 0.84 14.37 24.77
CA GLN A 562 0.17 14.88 25.96
C GLN A 562 1.18 15.38 27.00
N SER A 563 2.15 14.57 27.40
CA SER A 563 3.13 14.92 28.44
C SER A 563 3.91 16.18 28.07
N ARG A 564 4.36 16.26 26.81
CA ARG A 564 5.11 17.42 26.33
C ARG A 564 4.25 18.68 26.29
N PHE A 565 3.00 18.60 25.85
CA PHE A 565 2.13 19.77 25.78
C PHE A 565 1.70 20.25 27.17
N TYR A 566 1.36 19.34 28.09
CA TYR A 566 1.09 19.67 29.50
C TYR A 566 2.30 20.32 30.18
N ALA A 567 3.51 19.80 29.96
CA ALA A 567 4.74 20.39 30.49
C ALA A 567 4.97 21.81 29.96
N MET A 568 4.72 22.05 28.67
CA MET A 568 4.80 23.39 28.08
C MET A 568 3.76 24.35 28.69
N MET A 569 2.54 23.88 28.93
CA MET A 569 1.50 24.66 29.61
C MET A 569 1.91 25.00 31.05
N ALA A 570 2.42 24.03 31.81
CA ALA A 570 2.89 24.23 33.18
C ALA A 570 4.05 25.23 33.26
N GLU A 571 4.96 25.20 32.29
CA GLU A 571 6.06 26.16 32.21
C GLU A 571 5.56 27.57 31.92
N VAL A 572 4.61 27.74 30.98
CA VAL A 572 4.02 29.07 30.70
C VAL A 572 3.29 29.62 31.91
N VAL A 573 2.49 28.80 32.60
CA VAL A 573 1.81 29.23 33.83
C VAL A 573 2.84 29.63 34.89
N LYS A 574 3.87 28.82 35.10
CA LYS A 574 4.95 29.13 36.05
C LYS A 574 5.68 30.42 35.70
N MET A 575 5.98 30.67 34.42
CA MET A 575 6.63 31.92 33.97
C MET A 575 5.82 33.16 34.35
N VAL A 576 4.49 33.11 34.29
CA VAL A 576 3.65 34.24 34.70
C VAL A 576 3.77 34.55 36.20
N PHE A 577 4.02 33.55 37.04
CA PHE A 577 4.02 33.70 38.50
C PHE A 577 5.41 33.84 39.14
N VAL A 578 6.49 33.56 38.40
CA VAL A 578 7.88 33.52 38.92
C VAL A 578 8.75 34.66 38.34
N ASP A 579 8.16 35.59 37.60
CA ASP A 579 8.90 36.60 36.83
C ASP A 579 9.69 37.60 37.71
N GLU A 580 11.02 37.62 37.55
CA GLU A 580 11.94 38.56 38.23
C GLU A 580 12.26 39.81 37.37
N ASP A 581 11.92 39.80 36.07
CA ASP A 581 12.46 40.73 35.07
C ASP A 581 11.56 41.92 34.69
N GLY A 582 10.40 42.09 35.35
CA GLY A 582 9.61 43.33 35.31
C GLY A 582 8.59 43.48 34.18
N ASP A 583 8.30 42.43 33.39
CA ASP A 583 7.31 42.46 32.29
C ASP A 583 6.02 41.66 32.60
N HIS A 584 5.68 41.57 33.89
CA HIS A 584 4.59 40.75 34.44
C HIS A 584 3.24 40.93 33.72
N LEU A 585 2.89 42.16 33.32
CA LEU A 585 1.60 42.46 32.68
C LEU A 585 1.48 41.89 31.24
N GLU A 586 2.58 41.81 30.51
CA GLU A 586 2.62 41.18 29.17
C GLU A 586 2.60 39.65 29.27
N ASN A 587 3.11 39.10 30.38
CA ASN A 587 3.08 37.67 30.64
C ASN A 587 1.68 37.20 31.09
N GLU A 588 0.92 38.01 31.82
CA GLU A 588 -0.47 37.71 32.18
C GLU A 588 -1.37 37.43 30.96
N LYS A 589 -1.10 38.07 29.81
CA LYS A 589 -1.88 37.83 28.59
C LYS A 589 -1.76 36.39 28.07
N CYS A 590 -0.69 35.66 28.42
CA CYS A 590 -0.57 34.23 28.11
C CYS A 590 -1.64 33.38 28.82
N LEU A 591 -2.15 33.83 29.96
CA LEU A 591 -3.20 33.13 30.71
C LEU A 591 -4.57 33.18 30.02
N MET A 592 -4.74 34.02 29.00
CA MET A 592 -5.99 34.14 28.23
C MET A 592 -6.40 32.82 27.56
N GLN A 593 -5.43 31.96 27.26
CA GLN A 593 -5.69 30.62 26.75
C GLN A 593 -6.25 29.70 27.84
N PHE A 594 -5.82 29.85 29.09
CA PHE A 594 -6.24 29.05 30.25
C PHE A 594 -7.59 29.49 30.83
N CYS A 595 -7.99 30.74 30.57
CA CYS A 595 -9.32 31.26 30.91
C CYS A 595 -10.41 30.71 29.97
N ASP A 596 -10.53 29.39 29.92
CA ASP A 596 -11.56 28.63 29.21
C ASP A 596 -12.00 27.43 30.05
N VAL A 597 -13.31 27.25 30.20
CA VAL A 597 -13.87 26.18 31.04
C VAL A 597 -13.51 24.80 30.50
N GLY A 598 -13.41 24.61 29.18
CA GLY A 598 -13.05 23.34 28.57
C GLY A 598 -11.61 22.93 28.90
N ILE A 599 -10.67 23.88 28.83
CA ILE A 599 -9.26 23.62 29.17
C ILE A 599 -9.10 23.26 30.65
N LEU A 600 -9.73 24.00 31.55
CA LEU A 600 -9.67 23.69 32.98
C LEU A 600 -10.39 22.38 33.34
N THR A 601 -11.46 22.04 32.62
CA THR A 601 -12.16 20.75 32.76
C THR A 601 -11.27 19.60 32.30
N GLU A 602 -10.56 19.73 31.17
CA GLU A 602 -9.61 18.73 30.67
C GLU A 602 -8.49 18.48 31.69
N ILE A 603 -7.91 19.55 32.26
CA ILE A 603 -6.90 19.45 33.31
C ILE A 603 -7.46 18.72 34.53
N CYS A 604 -8.65 19.09 35.00
CA CYS A 604 -9.26 18.46 36.18
C CYS A 604 -9.66 17.01 35.94
N CYS A 605 -10.25 16.66 34.80
CA CYS A 605 -10.81 15.33 34.56
C CYS A 605 -9.76 14.33 34.06
N HIS A 606 -8.87 14.76 33.17
CA HIS A 606 -7.93 13.90 32.45
C HIS A 606 -6.47 14.17 32.84
N GLY A 607 -6.08 15.42 33.10
CA GLY A 607 -4.73 15.77 33.54
C GLY A 607 -4.39 15.21 34.91
N LEU A 608 -5.15 15.60 35.94
CA LEU A 608 -4.90 15.19 37.33
C LEU A 608 -5.00 13.67 37.55
N ASN A 609 -5.90 13.00 36.82
CA ASN A 609 -6.11 11.54 36.85
C ASN A 609 -5.28 10.76 35.82
N SER A 610 -4.33 11.39 35.14
CA SER A 610 -3.54 10.70 34.11
C SER A 610 -2.71 9.57 34.70
N GLU A 611 -2.60 8.46 33.98
CA GLU A 611 -1.67 7.37 34.31
C GLU A 611 -0.20 7.80 34.17
N SER A 612 0.05 8.83 33.34
CA SER A 612 1.37 9.40 33.14
C SER A 612 1.73 10.34 34.29
N SER A 613 2.78 9.99 35.05
CA SER A 613 3.25 10.82 36.17
C SER A 613 3.67 12.23 35.73
N GLU A 614 4.21 12.39 34.51
CA GLU A 614 4.59 13.69 33.96
C GLU A 614 3.37 14.59 33.72
N VAL A 615 2.30 14.02 33.15
CA VAL A 615 1.04 14.74 32.88
C VAL A 615 0.38 15.14 34.20
N SER A 616 0.24 14.20 35.14
CA SER A 616 -0.39 14.46 36.44
C SER A 616 0.36 15.52 37.24
N THR A 617 1.70 15.46 37.27
CA THR A 617 2.54 16.48 37.94
C THR A 617 2.39 17.86 37.29
N SER A 618 2.38 17.92 35.95
CA SER A 618 2.19 19.17 35.22
C SER A 618 0.81 19.77 35.46
N ALA A 619 -0.24 18.94 35.47
CA ALA A 619 -1.61 19.34 35.77
C ALA A 619 -1.76 19.86 37.21
N GLU A 620 -1.17 19.17 38.19
CA GLU A 620 -1.15 19.59 39.59
C GLU A 620 -0.48 20.96 39.73
N GLN A 621 0.69 21.13 39.09
CA GLN A 621 1.43 22.38 39.07
C GLN A 621 0.60 23.53 38.46
N ILE A 622 -0.05 23.30 37.32
CA ILE A 622 -0.91 24.31 36.68
C ILE A 622 -2.01 24.76 37.65
N MET A 623 -2.79 23.82 38.19
CA MET A 623 -3.92 24.16 39.06
C MET A 623 -3.47 24.84 40.36
N LEU A 624 -2.34 24.41 40.92
CA LEU A 624 -1.78 25.01 42.13
C LEU A 624 -1.40 26.48 41.91
N TYR A 625 -0.74 26.81 40.80
CA TYR A 625 -0.39 28.19 40.47
C TYR A 625 -1.62 29.05 40.19
N LEU A 626 -2.60 28.53 39.43
CA LEU A 626 -3.83 29.25 39.14
C LEU A 626 -4.62 29.59 40.42
N LEU A 627 -4.74 28.65 41.36
CA LEU A 627 -5.42 28.90 42.65
C LEU A 627 -4.71 29.97 43.49
N ARG A 628 -3.38 30.03 43.44
CA ARG A 628 -2.56 31.00 44.20
C ARG A 628 -2.44 32.37 43.50
N GLY A 629 -3.05 32.54 42.33
CA GLY A 629 -2.80 33.69 41.47
C GLY A 629 -3.34 35.02 41.97
N ARG A 630 -4.23 35.05 42.97
CA ARG A 630 -4.91 36.28 43.43
C ARG A 630 -3.96 37.42 43.80
N MET A 631 -2.84 37.09 44.46
CA MET A 631 -1.89 38.08 44.95
C MET A 631 -0.90 38.57 43.87
N LEU A 632 -0.80 37.82 42.77
CA LEU A 632 0.20 38.04 41.73
C LEU A 632 -0.45 38.67 40.48
N LEU A 633 -1.66 38.26 40.10
CA LEU A 633 -2.34 38.74 38.91
C LEU A 633 -3.02 40.11 39.09
N SER A 634 -3.08 40.88 38.01
CA SER A 634 -3.93 42.06 37.92
C SER A 634 -5.40 41.73 38.19
N GLU A 635 -6.16 42.70 38.71
CA GLU A 635 -7.59 42.50 39.02
C GLU A 635 -8.37 41.99 37.80
N LYS A 636 -8.13 42.58 36.62
CA LYS A 636 -8.81 42.18 35.37
C LYS A 636 -8.52 40.73 35.00
N CYS A 637 -7.27 40.29 35.12
CA CYS A 637 -6.87 38.92 34.80
C CYS A 637 -7.44 37.93 35.83
N TRP A 638 -7.34 38.27 37.12
CA TRP A 638 -7.88 37.45 38.21
C TRP A 638 -9.39 37.23 38.08
N TRP A 639 -10.19 38.30 37.89
CA TRP A 639 -11.64 38.16 37.78
C TRP A 639 -12.06 37.29 36.60
N ARG A 640 -11.33 37.36 35.48
CA ARG A 640 -11.56 36.49 34.33
C ARG A 640 -11.23 35.03 34.64
N LEU A 641 -10.08 34.78 35.28
CA LEU A 641 -9.67 33.44 35.69
C LEU A 641 -10.67 32.86 36.71
N LEU A 642 -11.07 33.65 37.71
CA LEU A 642 -12.05 33.24 38.71
C LEU A 642 -13.39 32.89 38.06
N ALA A 643 -13.90 33.71 37.14
CA ALA A 643 -15.14 33.41 36.41
C ALA A 643 -15.08 32.06 35.67
N THR A 644 -13.89 31.65 35.20
CA THR A 644 -13.68 30.34 34.56
C THR A 644 -13.45 29.21 35.55
N LEU A 645 -12.89 29.48 36.73
CA LEU A 645 -12.69 28.50 37.80
C LEU A 645 -13.99 28.16 38.53
N MET A 646 -14.89 29.13 38.74
CA MET A 646 -16.18 28.95 39.43
C MET A 646 -16.98 27.72 38.94
N PRO A 647 -17.24 27.53 37.63
CA PRO A 647 -17.95 26.33 37.14
C PRO A 647 -17.13 25.04 37.26
N VAL A 648 -15.81 25.12 37.43
CA VAL A 648 -14.88 23.98 37.52
C VAL A 648 -14.61 23.56 38.98
N PHE A 649 -14.91 24.43 39.96
CA PHE A 649 -14.74 24.14 41.39
C PHE A 649 -15.30 22.79 41.86
N PRO A 650 -16.49 22.33 41.44
CA PRO A 650 -16.96 21.01 41.84
C PRO A 650 -16.04 19.87 41.43
N LEU A 651 -15.38 19.97 40.26
CA LEU A 651 -14.41 18.99 39.77
C LEU A 651 -13.08 19.13 40.52
N LEU A 652 -12.63 20.36 40.75
CA LEU A 652 -11.39 20.63 41.46
C LEU A 652 -11.45 20.20 42.93
N HIS A 653 -12.56 20.44 43.62
CA HIS A 653 -12.75 20.08 45.02
C HIS A 653 -12.73 18.57 45.27
N ALA A 654 -12.95 17.74 44.24
CA ALA A 654 -12.80 16.29 44.35
C ALA A 654 -11.35 15.86 44.68
N TYR A 655 -10.37 16.72 44.40
CA TYR A 655 -8.94 16.49 44.66
C TYR A 655 -8.46 17.03 46.01
N ALA A 656 -9.37 17.47 46.87
CA ALA A 656 -9.01 17.92 48.21
C ALA A 656 -8.44 16.76 49.04
N ALA A 657 -7.24 16.94 49.57
CA ALA A 657 -6.54 15.94 50.34
C ALA A 657 -5.58 16.62 51.33
N HIS A 658 -5.35 15.96 52.47
CA HIS A 658 -4.49 16.50 53.54
C HIS A 658 -2.99 16.29 53.27
N ASP A 659 -2.64 15.35 52.38
CA ASP A 659 -1.29 14.87 52.10
C ASP A 659 -0.71 15.41 50.79
N THR A 660 -1.52 16.03 49.93
CA THR A 660 -1.06 16.65 48.67
C THR A 660 -1.02 18.17 48.76
N VAL A 661 -0.09 18.80 48.02
CA VAL A 661 0.08 20.26 48.05
C VAL A 661 -1.11 20.96 47.39
N LEU A 662 -1.62 20.42 46.28
CA LEU A 662 -2.84 20.89 45.65
C LEU A 662 -4.06 20.70 46.56
N GLY A 663 -4.19 19.54 47.22
CA GLY A 663 -5.30 19.25 48.13
C GLY A 663 -5.37 20.24 49.29
N GLN A 664 -4.24 20.52 49.92
CA GLN A 664 -4.15 21.53 50.98
C GLN A 664 -4.47 22.94 50.47
N ALA A 665 -4.04 23.30 49.25
CA ALA A 665 -4.36 24.59 48.65
C ALA A 665 -5.86 24.75 48.37
N ILE A 666 -6.53 23.67 47.93
CA ILE A 666 -7.99 23.63 47.75
C ILE A 666 -8.69 23.85 49.08
N CYS A 667 -8.33 23.12 50.14
CA CYS A 667 -8.94 23.30 51.46
C CYS A 667 -8.78 24.74 51.97
N LYS A 668 -7.57 25.32 51.85
CA LYS A 668 -7.29 26.70 52.26
C LYS A 668 -8.08 27.73 51.44
N SER A 669 -8.30 27.49 50.15
CA SER A 669 -9.07 28.42 49.30
C SER A 669 -10.53 28.60 49.74
N LEU A 670 -11.05 27.67 50.56
CA LEU A 670 -12.40 27.70 51.10
C LEU A 670 -12.47 28.26 52.52
N GLU A 671 -11.34 28.62 53.13
CA GLU A 671 -11.33 29.33 54.42
C GLU A 671 -11.97 30.72 54.23
N PRO A 672 -12.75 31.22 55.21
CA PRO A 672 -13.58 32.42 55.02
C PRO A 672 -12.78 33.64 54.57
N ASP A 673 -11.67 33.91 55.26
CA ASP A 673 -10.79 35.06 54.99
C ASP A 673 -10.13 34.95 53.60
N ILE A 674 -9.73 33.74 53.20
CA ILE A 674 -9.06 33.48 51.92
C ILE A 674 -10.07 33.52 50.78
N ALA A 675 -11.23 32.90 50.94
CA ALA A 675 -12.33 32.91 49.98
C ALA A 675 -12.79 34.34 49.70
N GLU A 676 -12.93 35.17 50.73
CA GLU A 676 -13.24 36.60 50.59
C GLU A 676 -12.12 37.33 49.82
N CYS A 677 -10.85 37.10 50.16
CA CYS A 677 -9.72 37.68 49.43
C CYS A 677 -9.68 37.27 47.96
N MET A 678 -10.08 36.03 47.65
CA MET A 678 -10.18 35.49 46.29
C MET A 678 -11.39 36.03 45.52
N GLY A 679 -12.36 36.67 46.18
CA GLY A 679 -13.61 37.12 45.56
C GLY A 679 -14.66 36.01 45.37
N VAL A 680 -14.50 34.88 46.09
CA VAL A 680 -15.46 33.78 46.13
C VAL A 680 -16.60 34.17 47.09
N SER A 681 -17.84 34.01 46.65
CA SER A 681 -18.99 34.34 47.52
C SER A 681 -19.10 33.37 48.70
N ARG A 682 -19.64 33.84 49.83
CA ARG A 682 -19.92 32.97 51.00
C ARG A 682 -20.78 31.76 50.62
N ALA A 683 -21.73 31.94 49.70
CA ALA A 683 -22.57 30.85 49.20
C ALA A 683 -21.75 29.78 48.46
N GLU A 684 -20.82 30.18 47.59
CA GLU A 684 -19.95 29.23 46.87
C GLU A 684 -18.93 28.57 47.82
N ALA A 685 -18.39 29.31 48.79
CA ALA A 685 -17.49 28.77 49.81
C ALA A 685 -18.19 27.70 50.66
N LEU A 686 -19.43 27.97 51.12
CA LEU A 686 -20.26 27.00 51.82
C LEU A 686 -20.58 25.78 50.93
N ALA A 687 -20.90 26.00 49.66
CA ALA A 687 -21.12 24.91 48.71
C ALA A 687 -19.84 24.08 48.50
N GLY A 688 -18.66 24.71 48.47
CA GLY A 688 -17.35 24.07 48.43
C GLY A 688 -17.09 23.18 49.64
N LEU A 689 -17.23 23.74 50.84
CA LEU A 689 -17.08 23.00 52.10
C LEU A 689 -18.08 21.84 52.20
N ALA A 690 -19.32 22.04 51.76
CA ALA A 690 -20.31 20.97 51.69
C ALA A 690 -19.88 19.85 50.73
N ARG A 691 -19.25 20.16 49.60
CA ARG A 691 -18.67 19.15 48.69
C ARG A 691 -17.52 18.39 49.34
N LEU A 692 -16.68 19.05 50.15
CA LEU A 692 -15.55 18.42 50.85
C LEU A 692 -15.96 17.33 51.84
N LEU A 693 -17.16 17.41 52.41
CA LEU A 693 -17.73 16.35 53.26
C LEU A 693 -17.84 14.99 52.55
N PHE A 694 -17.86 14.97 51.23
CA PHE A 694 -18.03 13.78 50.41
C PHE A 694 -16.73 13.27 49.79
N VAL A 695 -15.60 13.97 50.00
CA VAL A 695 -14.30 13.57 49.46
C VAL A 695 -13.74 12.41 50.25
N GLY A 696 -13.01 11.48 49.62
CA GLY A 696 -12.50 10.25 50.25
C GLY A 696 -11.41 10.43 51.33
N CYS A 697 -11.21 11.63 51.86
CA CYS A 697 -10.13 11.98 52.78
C CYS A 697 -10.69 12.39 54.17
N PRO A 698 -10.65 11.52 55.19
CA PRO A 698 -11.28 11.78 56.49
C PRO A 698 -10.82 13.06 57.22
N PRO A 699 -9.52 13.44 57.21
CA PRO A 699 -9.09 14.70 57.81
C PRO A 699 -9.76 15.92 57.17
N VAL A 700 -9.87 15.92 55.84
CA VAL A 700 -10.51 17.00 55.08
C VAL A 700 -12.01 17.06 55.36
N GLN A 701 -12.68 15.91 55.49
CA GLN A 701 -14.09 15.86 55.86
C GLN A 701 -14.34 16.48 57.25
N MET A 702 -13.48 16.19 58.22
CA MET A 702 -13.60 16.71 59.58
C MET A 702 -13.35 18.21 59.62
N ASP A 703 -12.28 18.69 58.97
CA ASP A 703 -11.97 20.12 58.90
C ASP A 703 -13.09 20.90 58.20
N ALA A 704 -13.63 20.37 57.09
CA ALA A 704 -14.76 20.98 56.40
C ALA A 704 -16.03 21.02 57.27
N ALA A 705 -16.31 19.96 58.04
CA ALA A 705 -17.44 19.94 58.96
C ALA A 705 -17.30 20.99 60.08
N LEU A 706 -16.11 21.12 60.67
CA LEU A 706 -15.82 22.14 61.68
C LEU A 706 -15.97 23.55 61.12
N CYS A 707 -15.40 23.83 59.94
CA CYS A 707 -15.52 25.13 59.28
C CYS A 707 -16.98 25.47 58.94
N LEU A 708 -17.79 24.50 58.49
CA LEU A 708 -19.22 24.69 58.26
C LEU A 708 -19.96 25.03 59.56
N CYS A 709 -19.69 24.31 60.66
CA CYS A 709 -20.29 24.59 61.96
C CYS A 709 -19.93 25.99 62.47
N CYS A 710 -18.68 26.43 62.31
CA CYS A 710 -18.26 27.79 62.67
C CYS A 710 -19.00 28.85 61.84
N LEU A 711 -19.05 28.68 60.52
CA LEU A 711 -19.69 29.62 59.59
C LEU A 711 -21.21 29.72 59.74
N LEU A 712 -21.86 28.63 60.15
CA LEU A 712 -23.30 28.59 60.45
C LEU A 712 -23.59 29.11 61.88
N GLY A 713 -22.68 28.87 62.82
CA GLY A 713 -22.78 29.33 64.21
C GLY A 713 -22.72 30.86 64.37
N GLU A 714 -22.01 31.56 63.49
CA GLU A 714 -22.00 33.03 63.42
C GLU A 714 -23.39 33.63 63.12
N TYR A 715 -24.28 32.89 62.46
CA TYR A 715 -25.61 33.35 62.09
C TYR A 715 -26.65 33.25 63.23
N SER A 716 -26.42 32.38 64.23
CA SER A 716 -27.46 32.03 65.22
C SER A 716 -27.22 32.53 66.64
N GLY A 717 -26.07 33.15 66.94
CA GLY A 717 -25.75 33.62 68.31
C GLY A 717 -25.67 32.50 69.36
N ALA A 718 -25.77 31.23 68.95
CA ALA A 718 -25.76 30.04 69.79
C ALA A 718 -24.48 29.21 69.64
N GLY A 719 -23.37 29.83 69.21
CA GLY A 719 -22.09 29.16 68.94
C GLY A 719 -21.52 28.35 70.11
N HIS A 720 -21.99 28.57 71.34
CA HIS A 720 -21.55 27.81 72.52
C HIS A 720 -22.18 26.42 72.66
N SER A 721 -23.37 26.14 72.10
CA SER A 721 -24.03 24.83 72.29
C SER A 721 -23.58 23.78 71.27
N VAL A 722 -23.29 24.20 70.03
CA VAL A 722 -22.81 23.30 68.96
C VAL A 722 -21.36 22.87 69.21
N LEU A 723 -20.51 23.79 69.69
CA LEU A 723 -19.13 23.48 70.09
C LEU A 723 -19.06 22.53 71.29
N CYS A 724 -19.96 22.68 72.28
CA CYS A 724 -20.04 21.78 73.44
C CYS A 724 -20.47 20.35 73.10
N CYS A 725 -21.28 20.15 72.06
CA CYS A 725 -21.66 18.81 71.59
C CYS A 725 -20.52 18.10 70.82
N LEU A 726 -19.59 18.85 70.21
CA LEU A 726 -18.45 18.32 69.46
C LEU A 726 -17.20 18.11 70.33
N LEU A 727 -16.99 18.94 71.36
CA LEU A 727 -15.82 18.86 72.26
C LEU A 727 -16.10 18.12 73.59
N GLY A 728 -17.35 17.67 73.81
CA GLY A 728 -17.76 16.93 75.01
C GLY A 728 -17.34 15.46 75.00
N GLU A 729 -16.20 15.20 75.63
CA GLU A 729 -15.73 13.95 76.28
C GLU A 729 -16.01 12.59 75.60
N TYR A 730 -14.91 11.91 75.29
CA TYR A 730 -14.78 10.45 75.17
C TYR A 730 -15.41 9.73 76.38
N SER A 731 -16.73 9.52 76.37
CA SER A 731 -17.38 8.52 77.23
C SER A 731 -18.51 7.82 76.48
N GLY A 732 -18.15 6.75 75.77
CA GLY A 732 -18.95 5.54 75.58
C GLY A 732 -20.46 5.67 75.47
N ALA A 733 -20.98 6.48 74.55
CA ALA A 733 -22.34 6.34 74.01
C ALA A 733 -22.40 7.06 72.66
N GLY A 734 -22.59 6.30 71.58
CA GLY A 734 -22.73 6.84 70.22
C GLY A 734 -24.05 7.57 70.02
N HIS A 735 -24.16 8.78 70.56
CA HIS A 735 -25.21 9.73 70.20
C HIS A 735 -24.69 10.67 69.11
N SER A 736 -25.47 10.76 68.04
CA SER A 736 -25.08 11.25 66.72
C SER A 736 -24.96 12.76 66.62
N VAL A 737 -23.89 13.18 65.96
CA VAL A 737 -23.57 14.56 65.53
C VAL A 737 -24.68 15.19 64.66
N LEU A 738 -25.61 14.39 64.12
CA LEU A 738 -26.76 14.88 63.34
C LEU A 738 -27.97 15.33 64.16
N CYS A 739 -28.01 15.14 65.48
CA CYS A 739 -29.15 15.63 66.28
C CYS A 739 -29.23 17.18 66.31
N CYS A 740 -28.14 17.88 65.99
CA CYS A 740 -28.10 19.34 65.86
C CYS A 740 -28.58 19.84 64.48
N LEU A 741 -28.54 19.01 63.42
CA LEU A 741 -29.03 19.37 62.07
C LEU A 741 -30.56 19.44 62.00
N LEU A 742 -31.28 18.93 63.00
CA LEU A 742 -32.74 19.05 63.10
C LEU A 742 -33.24 20.44 63.54
N VAL A 743 -32.36 21.35 63.96
CA VAL A 743 -32.72 22.75 64.28
C VAL A 743 -32.61 23.68 63.06
N GLU A 744 -31.95 23.26 61.98
CA GLU A 744 -31.56 24.16 60.87
C GLU A 744 -32.41 24.03 59.58
N LEU A 745 -33.67 23.63 59.69
CA LEU A 745 -34.61 23.81 58.56
C LEU A 745 -35.11 25.25 58.41
N ASP A 746 -34.98 26.07 59.47
CA ASP A 746 -35.29 27.50 59.40
C ASP A 746 -34.12 28.32 58.79
N ILE A 747 -32.88 27.81 58.83
CA ILE A 747 -31.71 28.52 58.29
C ILE A 747 -31.59 28.36 56.76
N ALA A 748 -31.98 27.21 56.21
CA ALA A 748 -32.01 26.99 54.75
C ALA A 748 -32.99 27.94 54.03
N GLU A 749 -34.14 28.25 54.66
CA GLU A 749 -35.07 29.28 54.17
C GLU A 749 -34.52 30.71 54.36
N CYS A 750 -33.74 30.98 55.42
CA CYS A 750 -33.05 32.27 55.61
C CYS A 750 -31.86 32.50 54.65
N MET A 751 -31.25 31.43 54.12
CA MET A 751 -30.11 31.49 53.19
C MET A 751 -30.50 31.39 51.69
N GLY A 752 -31.81 31.37 51.39
CA GLY A 752 -32.30 31.33 50.00
C GLY A 752 -32.02 30.03 49.24
N VAL A 753 -31.58 28.98 49.94
CA VAL A 753 -31.36 27.65 49.36
C VAL A 753 -32.72 27.01 49.15
N SER A 754 -33.01 26.59 47.93
CA SER A 754 -34.31 25.99 47.66
C SER A 754 -34.45 24.69 48.45
N ARG A 755 -35.65 24.41 48.97
CA ARG A 755 -35.95 23.17 49.69
C ARG A 755 -35.62 21.92 48.86
N ALA A 756 -35.61 22.04 47.53
CA ALA A 756 -35.21 21.00 46.59
C ALA A 756 -33.69 20.70 46.64
N GLU A 757 -32.85 21.73 46.77
CA GLU A 757 -31.38 21.58 46.87
C GLU A 757 -30.97 21.00 48.22
N ALA A 758 -31.63 21.40 49.31
CA ALA A 758 -31.43 20.81 50.63
C ALA A 758 -31.82 19.32 50.67
N LEU A 759 -32.95 18.98 50.03
CA LEU A 759 -33.39 17.58 49.85
C LEU A 759 -32.42 16.78 48.98
N ALA A 760 -31.87 17.38 47.92
CA ALA A 760 -30.90 16.73 47.06
C ALA A 760 -29.57 16.48 47.79
N GLY A 761 -29.12 17.40 48.65
CA GLY A 761 -27.94 17.23 49.50
C GLY A 761 -28.10 16.11 50.53
N LEU A 762 -29.23 16.09 51.24
CA LEU A 762 -29.57 15.02 52.20
C LEU A 762 -29.73 13.66 51.50
N ALA A 763 -30.35 13.63 50.31
CA ALA A 763 -30.47 12.41 49.51
C ALA A 763 -29.12 11.86 49.07
N ARG A 764 -28.11 12.71 48.88
CA ARG A 764 -26.74 12.28 48.54
C ARG A 764 -25.99 11.69 49.75
N LEU A 765 -26.27 12.16 50.97
CA LEU A 765 -25.71 11.60 52.22
C LEU A 765 -26.15 10.15 52.49
N LEU A 766 -27.29 9.71 51.93
CA LEU A 766 -27.72 8.30 51.96
C LEU A 766 -26.76 7.32 51.26
N PHE A 767 -25.90 7.82 50.39
CA PHE A 767 -25.00 7.00 49.57
C PHE A 767 -23.55 7.03 50.05
N VAL A 768 -23.25 7.74 51.15
CA VAL A 768 -21.91 7.77 51.77
C VAL A 768 -21.62 6.41 52.41
N GLY A 769 -20.41 5.85 52.26
CA GLY A 769 -20.02 4.53 52.80
C GLY A 769 -19.94 4.42 54.34
N CYS A 770 -20.56 5.36 55.07
CA CYS A 770 -20.54 5.45 56.53
C CYS A 770 -21.96 5.18 57.06
N PRO A 771 -22.24 3.97 57.60
CA PRO A 771 -23.58 3.58 58.06
C PRO A 771 -24.29 4.53 59.04
N PRO A 772 -23.60 5.21 59.98
CA PRO A 772 -24.22 6.22 60.85
C PRO A 772 -24.76 7.41 60.07
N VAL A 773 -23.96 7.96 59.15
CA VAL A 773 -24.33 9.12 58.31
C VAL A 773 -25.49 8.77 57.37
N GLN A 774 -25.50 7.56 56.80
CA GLN A 774 -26.62 7.09 55.99
C GLN A 774 -27.92 6.99 56.79
N MET A 775 -27.85 6.50 58.03
CA MET A 775 -29.00 6.28 58.89
C MET A 775 -29.58 7.62 59.39
N ASP A 776 -28.72 8.57 59.74
CA ASP A 776 -29.14 9.91 60.16
C ASP A 776 -29.67 10.74 58.98
N ALA A 777 -29.07 10.65 57.78
CA ALA A 777 -29.59 11.28 56.57
C ALA A 777 -30.96 10.71 56.14
N ALA A 778 -31.17 9.40 56.31
CA ALA A 778 -32.46 8.75 56.07
C ALA A 778 -33.55 9.26 57.01
N LEU A 779 -33.23 9.44 58.29
CA LEU A 779 -34.16 9.98 59.28
C LEU A 779 -34.53 11.44 58.96
N CYS A 780 -33.55 12.28 58.60
CA CYS A 780 -33.81 13.67 58.19
C CYS A 780 -34.67 13.76 56.91
N LEU A 781 -34.44 12.90 55.92
CA LEU A 781 -35.28 12.83 54.71
C LEU A 781 -36.71 12.37 55.00
N CYS A 782 -36.89 11.39 55.88
CA CYS A 782 -38.21 10.94 56.31
C CYS A 782 -38.98 12.07 57.01
N CYS A 783 -38.35 12.80 57.94
CA CYS A 783 -38.99 13.95 58.60
C CYS A 783 -39.37 15.08 57.62
N LEU A 784 -38.56 15.29 56.57
CA LEU A 784 -38.82 16.31 55.56
C LEU A 784 -39.93 15.95 54.57
N LEU A 785 -40.06 14.66 54.23
CA LEU A 785 -41.10 14.11 53.37
C LEU A 785 -42.44 13.97 54.10
N ASP A 786 -42.45 13.68 55.40
CA ASP A 786 -43.67 13.56 56.22
C ASP A 786 -44.38 14.91 56.46
N ARG A 787 -43.67 16.05 56.36
CA ARG A 787 -44.31 17.38 56.38
C ARG A 787 -45.27 17.63 55.21
N ARG A 788 -45.39 16.73 54.21
CA ARG A 788 -46.42 16.80 53.15
C ARG A 788 -47.75 16.15 53.55
N SER A 789 -47.79 15.28 54.55
CA SER A 789 -49.02 14.62 54.99
C SER A 789 -49.33 15.03 56.42
N GLY A 790 -50.16 16.06 56.58
CA GLY A 790 -50.74 16.38 57.88
C GLY A 790 -51.48 15.15 58.43
N GLY A 791 -50.89 14.50 59.43
CA GLY A 791 -51.44 13.28 60.01
C GLY A 791 -50.49 12.65 61.01
N SER A 792 -50.88 12.69 62.27
CA SER A 792 -50.21 12.09 63.42
C SER A 792 -49.87 10.60 63.27
N SER A 793 -48.77 10.19 63.92
CA SER A 793 -48.40 8.83 64.37
C SER A 793 -47.57 7.93 63.43
N VAL A 794 -46.23 8.11 63.46
CA VAL A 794 -45.25 7.02 63.15
C VAL A 794 -44.12 6.95 64.21
N GLY A 795 -44.18 7.75 65.28
CA GLY A 795 -43.22 7.72 66.40
C GLY A 795 -43.15 6.41 67.18
N ALA A 796 -43.93 5.38 66.82
CA ALA A 796 -44.02 4.11 67.52
C ALA A 796 -43.56 2.87 66.71
N VAL A 797 -43.18 2.99 65.42
CA VAL A 797 -42.92 1.80 64.58
C VAL A 797 -41.42 1.48 64.37
N VAL A 798 -40.50 2.40 64.66
CA VAL A 798 -39.05 2.16 64.43
C VAL A 798 -38.38 1.34 65.55
N ALA A 799 -39.04 1.16 66.70
CA ALA A 799 -38.47 0.38 67.81
C ALA A 799 -38.66 -1.14 67.68
N GLN A 800 -39.49 -1.65 66.77
CA GLN A 800 -39.76 -3.08 66.64
C GLN A 800 -39.98 -3.53 65.19
N SER A 801 -38.90 -3.77 64.45
CA SER A 801 -38.77 -4.96 63.58
C SER A 801 -37.46 -4.93 62.78
N GLY A 802 -36.63 -5.94 63.00
CA GLY A 802 -35.41 -6.19 62.23
C GLY A 802 -35.70 -6.72 60.83
N LYS A 803 -36.15 -5.89 59.90
CA LYS A 803 -36.22 -6.23 58.46
C LYS A 803 -35.63 -5.11 57.58
N ARG A 804 -34.30 -5.15 57.43
CA ARG A 804 -33.48 -4.25 56.59
C ARG A 804 -33.55 -4.40 55.04
N PRO A 805 -34.15 -5.43 54.37
CA PRO A 805 -34.05 -5.51 52.90
C PRO A 805 -35.21 -4.91 52.08
N LEU A 806 -36.42 -4.78 52.65
CA LEU A 806 -37.61 -4.39 51.85
C LEU A 806 -37.77 -2.87 51.62
N LEU A 807 -37.31 -2.02 52.55
CA LEU A 807 -37.32 -0.55 52.38
C LEU A 807 -36.40 -0.05 51.24
N LYS A 808 -35.30 -0.77 50.96
CA LYS A 808 -34.33 -0.39 49.91
C LYS A 808 -34.91 -0.47 48.50
N GLN A 809 -35.88 -1.34 48.26
CA GLN A 809 -36.41 -1.60 46.92
C GLN A 809 -37.56 -0.64 46.57
N GLU A 810 -38.40 -0.29 47.54
CA GLU A 810 -39.49 0.67 47.38
C GLU A 810 -38.99 2.13 47.29
N MET A 811 -37.93 2.48 48.04
CA MET A 811 -37.28 3.80 47.93
C MET A 811 -36.52 3.99 46.62
N ARG A 812 -35.89 2.94 46.06
CA ARG A 812 -35.23 3.00 44.75
C ARG A 812 -36.19 3.37 43.62
N VAL A 813 -37.41 2.83 43.62
CA VAL A 813 -38.43 3.10 42.59
C VAL A 813 -38.96 4.53 42.67
N ARG A 814 -39.12 5.09 43.87
CA ARG A 814 -39.60 6.48 44.05
C ARG A 814 -38.54 7.55 43.81
N ILE A 815 -37.27 7.25 44.06
CA ILE A 815 -36.15 8.18 43.80
C ILE A 815 -35.81 8.23 42.30
N LEU A 816 -35.84 7.09 41.59
CA LEU A 816 -35.72 7.04 40.12
C LEU A 816 -36.85 7.81 39.41
N ALA A 817 -38.05 7.84 39.98
CA ALA A 817 -39.18 8.60 39.43
C ALA A 817 -39.03 10.12 39.59
N LEU A 818 -38.23 10.60 40.56
CA LEU A 818 -38.00 12.04 40.82
C LEU A 818 -36.80 12.60 40.05
N THR A 819 -35.82 11.77 39.68
CA THR A 819 -34.66 12.18 38.87
C THR A 819 -34.95 12.27 37.37
N CYS A 820 -36.05 11.67 36.89
CA CYS A 820 -36.39 11.63 35.46
C CYS A 820 -37.31 12.76 34.99
N THR A 821 -37.66 13.75 35.82
CA THR A 821 -38.66 14.78 35.46
C THR A 821 -38.12 16.21 35.32
N ASN A 822 -36.81 16.42 35.28
CA ASN A 822 -36.25 17.73 34.87
C ASN A 822 -35.41 17.56 33.60
N GLU A 823 -36.09 17.67 32.45
CA GLU A 823 -35.48 18.04 31.18
C GLU A 823 -34.85 19.44 31.33
N PHE A 824 -33.52 19.49 31.41
CA PHE A 824 -32.64 20.48 30.77
C PHE A 824 -31.18 20.09 31.09
N PHE A 825 -30.70 19.05 30.39
CA PHE A 825 -29.47 19.02 29.59
C PHE A 825 -29.35 17.67 28.90
#